data_AF-A0A8H8Z0C0-F1
#
_entry.id   AF-A0A8H8Z0C0-F1
#
_cell.length_a   1.000
_cell.length_b   1.000
_cell.length_c   1.000
_cell.angle_alpha   90.00
_cell.angle_beta   90.00
_cell.angle_gamma   90.00
#
_symmetry.space_group_name_H-M   'P 1'
#
loop_
_entity.id
_entity.type
_entity.pdbx_description
1 polymer ?
#
loop_
_entity_poly.entity_id
_entity_poly.type
_entity_poly.pdbx_seq_one_letter_code
_entity_poly.pdbx_strand_id
1 'polypeptide(L)'
;MKSILIVSEAFEVGGLETHIRGEIVSLTRAGCRVHLATGKRFNDLLLPPETASLTKDLPLGPESSLAELLHTIETLRQIVRQHAIECIHAHPFISLLPSLIAAELEKIPYVLTLHGPTSLRNHYGPIYNFLLTSVVLPHTSLVVTVSQEISELASPYISQERIFSQPNGIDIDRFESTTVNVGGIDPRWLLVSRLDSLKIVGITDFINKAQTADLPGVRVVGDGPAKEALLHQLAHDNTLNFVEFCGNRSDIPQLMQASRGVAGMGRVVLEGLASRRPVCLVGYDGVKGLVDPAFFSQAQYANFSGRHLENIDDKTFHNQINRLKNTDIEELFGLVRKNYIETKLWECFLEKLDALEPPDPSLLTDCYRTLTTHSFYRNVPFLQSTDFMEQIGHLVHSVKYGHPNLIGSYLFHKDQFLNEIQKKVVADLKMQVQHLTQSFNQQERQIANLAAEVAERDKHISVLSQTVMERDKQIETLQATHTVERLEALRLSAWAQKIDQHPFRHGTKKYLLKFAKTCYRRLPINSATKFKLKNRWTSLLHFYHGNGVSASHLTQAKKVNRQYPSDKPLPANLTALIKGDSVHSRRDFLIFSIIDWHFRIQRPQQLSKYLAKSGKRTFFFSNHFIDATQPGYAIERLDSVDELYQIKLHVAGAPAIYFSPPTRHHLAMIEQGMVQFLMDFAVISSVSIVQHAYWYPLVTRLPNSLRIYDCMDHHEGFGNVPEKLIEIEKKMLRESDLVVVTSTWLENYACNYNRNCTVIRNASEFDHFAAPPPECFSDSRGRKIIGYYGAIAEWFDLDLIRGIAQAEPDALILLVGNDTIAAAEAVKTIPNIVFTGEVPYHRLPYYLHAFDVCLLPFRVSPLTLATNPVKVYEYLAAGKPVVCTDLPEIAQFGDLVYRAATHDSFIRIVSNCLHSVTAVDNTVFQQRQEFAREQTWNHRVSTLTEAIQAISLPKISIVVLTYNNLELTKLCLNSLLRWSDYPNIEVIVVDNASTDGTPDYLRELQQKEPLVQLVLNEQNHGFAKGNNIGLRTATGDFLVVLNNDTIVTPGWLLTMLRHLQADPTIGLIGAVTNNIGNEAKIEIAYQGPDEMLPAAFTYTTAHIGQHRLLRTAAFFCVMIPRKVFEQVGLLDENFGRGFFEDDDYCRRIERLGLRIACAEDVFIHHHLSASFNKIHDAEKRALFEKNKAYYESKWGKWEPHEYRHK
;
A
#
# COMPACT_ATOMS: atom_id res chain seq x y z
N MET A 1 16.67 52.97 19.48
CA MET A 1 17.54 51.78 19.47
C MET A 1 16.61 50.61 19.74
N LYS A 2 16.06 50.00 18.69
CA LYS A 2 14.94 49.06 18.82
C LYS A 2 15.35 47.83 19.64
N SER A 3 14.49 47.37 20.53
CA SER A 3 14.73 46.22 21.39
C SER A 3 13.96 45.00 20.83
N ILE A 4 14.65 43.97 20.34
CA ILE A 4 14.06 42.85 19.60
C ILE A 4 14.36 41.54 20.32
N LEU A 5 13.35 40.69 20.52
CA LEU A 5 13.50 39.35 21.11
C LEU A 5 13.36 38.28 20.03
N ILE A 6 14.47 37.60 19.73
CA ILE A 6 14.48 36.42 18.86
C ILE A 6 14.14 35.18 19.70
N VAL A 7 13.26 34.31 19.20
CA VAL A 7 12.86 33.05 19.87
C VAL A 7 13.01 31.84 18.95
N SER A 8 13.71 30.80 19.42
CA SER A 8 13.92 29.53 18.70
C SER A 8 13.72 28.31 19.60
N GLU A 9 13.23 27.20 19.05
CA GLU A 9 13.17 25.90 19.75
C GLU A 9 14.57 25.41 20.18
N ALA A 10 15.59 25.64 19.36
CA ALA A 10 16.98 25.25 19.60
C ALA A 10 17.96 26.23 18.95
N PHE A 11 19.21 26.21 19.39
CA PHE A 11 20.31 26.95 18.76
C PHE A 11 21.62 26.14 18.85
N GLU A 12 21.78 25.19 17.91
CA GLU A 12 22.93 24.30 17.77
C GLU A 12 23.65 24.50 16.41
N VAL A 13 24.40 23.50 15.92
CA VAL A 13 25.21 23.64 14.68
C VAL A 13 24.35 23.40 13.42
N GLY A 14 23.65 24.44 12.96
CA GLY A 14 22.78 24.35 11.79
C GLY A 14 22.68 25.61 10.93
N GLY A 15 21.88 25.51 9.87
CA GLY A 15 21.65 26.60 8.91
C GLY A 15 20.70 27.67 9.42
N LEU A 16 19.73 27.27 10.26
CA LEU A 16 18.82 28.17 10.98
C LEU A 16 19.63 29.08 11.92
N GLU A 17 20.53 28.49 12.69
CA GLU A 17 21.38 29.18 13.65
C GLU A 17 22.41 30.07 12.97
N THR A 18 22.89 29.67 11.79
CA THR A 18 23.73 30.53 10.94
C THR A 18 22.97 31.79 10.49
N HIS A 19 21.68 31.67 10.14
CA HIS A 19 20.80 32.81 9.82
C HIS A 19 20.58 33.70 11.05
N ILE A 20 20.13 33.13 12.17
CA ILE A 20 19.90 33.86 13.44
C ILE A 20 21.16 34.58 13.90
N ARG A 21 22.34 33.97 13.74
CA ARG A 21 23.62 34.59 14.08
C ARG A 21 23.91 35.82 13.21
N GLY A 22 23.64 35.74 11.90
CA GLY A 22 23.79 36.86 10.97
C GLY A 22 22.77 37.99 11.22
N GLU A 23 21.55 37.62 11.59
CA GLU A 23 20.46 38.49 12.02
C GLU A 23 20.84 39.30 13.27
N ILE A 24 21.23 38.64 14.37
CA ILE A 24 21.69 39.29 15.61
C ILE A 24 22.81 40.31 15.33
N VAL A 25 23.84 39.91 14.57
CA VAL A 25 24.97 40.78 14.24
C VAL A 25 24.52 41.97 13.40
N SER A 26 23.70 41.76 12.37
CA SER A 26 23.27 42.82 11.45
C SER A 26 22.32 43.82 12.10
N LEU A 27 21.32 43.35 12.84
CA LEU A 27 20.40 44.19 13.60
C LEU A 27 21.15 45.00 14.68
N THR A 28 22.16 44.42 15.34
CA THR A 28 22.98 45.14 16.33
C THR A 28 23.89 46.18 15.66
N ARG A 29 24.50 45.86 14.51
CA ARG A 29 25.23 46.85 13.67
C ARG A 29 24.31 48.01 13.24
N ALA A 30 23.04 47.74 12.96
CA ALA A 30 22.02 48.74 12.62
C ALA A 30 21.47 49.53 13.83
N GLY A 31 21.99 49.33 15.04
CA GLY A 31 21.57 50.08 16.24
C GLY A 31 20.30 49.54 16.90
N CYS A 32 20.09 48.23 16.86
CA CYS A 32 19.12 47.51 17.71
C CYS A 32 19.82 46.86 18.91
N ARG A 33 19.04 46.53 19.94
CA ARG A 33 19.41 45.58 21.00
C ARG A 33 18.74 44.26 20.70
N VAL A 34 19.51 43.21 20.43
CA VAL A 34 18.96 41.89 20.12
C VAL A 34 19.12 40.96 21.30
N HIS A 35 17.99 40.45 21.76
CA HIS A 35 17.86 39.53 22.89
C HIS A 35 17.49 38.14 22.33
N LEU A 36 18.06 37.06 22.86
CA LEU A 36 17.82 35.69 22.38
C LEU A 36 17.17 34.82 23.47
N ALA A 37 16.06 34.18 23.15
CA ALA A 37 15.41 33.14 23.94
C ALA A 37 15.43 31.80 23.20
N THR A 38 15.89 30.74 23.86
CA THR A 38 16.09 29.43 23.24
C THR A 38 15.75 28.28 24.18
N GLY A 39 15.42 27.12 23.62
CA GLY A 39 15.12 25.91 24.38
C GLY A 39 16.36 25.21 24.97
N LYS A 40 16.12 24.03 25.54
CA LYS A 40 17.09 23.12 26.19
C LYS A 40 18.27 22.64 25.31
N ARG A 41 18.26 22.97 24.01
CA ARG A 41 19.30 22.64 23.02
C ARG A 41 20.05 23.89 22.61
N PHE A 42 21.29 24.04 23.10
CA PHE A 42 22.08 25.26 22.95
C PHE A 42 23.58 24.98 22.85
N ASN A 43 24.30 25.78 22.06
CA ASN A 43 25.75 25.78 21.99
C ASN A 43 26.32 27.19 22.17
N ASP A 44 26.91 27.48 23.33
CA ASP A 44 27.45 28.79 23.69
C ASP A 44 28.55 29.29 22.71
N LEU A 45 29.22 28.39 21.97
CA LEU A 45 30.27 28.75 20.99
C LEU A 45 29.76 29.44 19.70
N LEU A 46 28.45 29.43 19.46
CA LEU A 46 27.83 30.01 18.25
C LEU A 46 27.24 31.40 18.48
N LEU A 47 27.13 31.83 19.74
CA LEU A 47 26.50 33.08 20.13
C LEU A 47 27.34 34.30 19.69
N PRO A 48 26.75 35.31 19.04
CA PRO A 48 27.41 36.60 18.82
C PRO A 48 27.79 37.29 20.14
N PRO A 49 29.04 37.76 20.33
CA PRO A 49 29.42 38.64 21.44
C PRO A 49 28.55 39.89 21.58
N GLU A 50 27.89 40.31 20.49
CA GLU A 50 27.00 41.46 20.39
C GLU A 50 25.58 41.21 21.00
N THR A 51 25.25 39.98 21.40
CA THR A 51 23.91 39.63 21.90
C THR A 51 23.63 40.30 23.25
N ALA A 52 22.54 41.08 23.36
CA ALA A 52 22.25 41.93 24.51
C ALA A 52 21.74 41.19 25.75
N SER A 53 21.10 40.02 25.59
CA SER A 53 20.94 39.01 26.65
C SER A 53 20.59 37.63 26.06
N LEU A 54 20.83 36.59 26.85
CA LEU A 54 20.44 35.21 26.53
C LEU A 54 19.52 34.65 27.63
N THR A 55 18.43 34.00 27.23
CA THR A 55 17.66 33.07 28.06
C THR A 55 17.67 31.70 27.40
N LYS A 56 18.13 30.68 28.12
CA LYS A 56 18.21 29.29 27.65
C LYS A 56 17.39 28.36 28.53
N ASP A 57 17.39 27.07 28.18
CA ASP A 57 16.71 25.98 28.92
C ASP A 57 15.18 26.08 28.97
N LEU A 58 14.57 26.92 28.12
CA LEU A 58 13.11 27.01 28.02
C LEU A 58 12.53 25.66 27.53
N PRO A 59 11.39 25.20 28.09
CA PRO A 59 10.66 24.07 27.54
C PRO A 59 9.91 24.51 26.28
N LEU A 60 10.66 24.41 25.17
CA LEU A 60 10.24 24.69 23.79
C LEU A 60 10.30 23.42 22.92
N GLY A 61 10.27 22.22 23.51
CA GLY A 61 10.22 20.96 22.77
C GLY A 61 8.79 20.41 22.63
N PRO A 62 8.51 19.51 21.66
CA PRO A 62 7.17 18.91 21.48
C PRO A 62 6.73 18.01 22.65
N GLU A 63 7.66 17.63 23.53
CA GLU A 63 7.41 16.93 24.79
C GLU A 63 6.91 17.83 25.93
N SER A 64 6.96 19.15 25.76
CA SER A 64 6.64 20.12 26.83
C SER A 64 5.20 19.95 27.33
N SER A 65 5.04 19.85 28.65
CA SER A 65 3.73 19.81 29.31
C SER A 65 2.99 21.14 29.18
N LEU A 66 1.69 21.14 29.48
CA LEU A 66 0.91 22.39 29.47
C LEU A 66 1.39 23.39 30.54
N ALA A 67 1.83 22.91 31.71
CA ALA A 67 2.40 23.76 32.76
C ALA A 67 3.73 24.40 32.31
N GLU A 68 4.58 23.65 31.60
CA GLU A 68 5.79 24.17 30.96
C GLU A 68 5.47 25.21 29.88
N LEU A 69 4.45 25.01 29.05
CA LEU A 69 4.02 26.01 28.05
C LEU A 69 3.58 27.32 28.73
N LEU A 70 2.75 27.24 29.78
CA LEU A 70 2.31 28.42 30.55
C LEU A 70 3.50 29.14 31.21
N HIS A 71 4.48 28.39 31.73
CA HIS A 71 5.71 28.96 32.28
C HIS A 71 6.54 29.67 31.20
N THR A 72 6.77 29.06 30.04
CA THR A 72 7.50 29.68 28.93
C THR A 72 6.84 30.98 28.48
N ILE A 73 5.51 31.02 28.38
CA ILE A 73 4.77 32.25 28.03
C ILE A 73 5.05 33.36 29.05
N GLU A 74 4.92 33.11 30.36
CA GLU A 74 5.19 34.18 31.34
C GLU A 74 6.67 34.57 31.39
N THR A 75 7.61 33.65 31.18
CA THR A 75 9.04 33.97 31.07
C THR A 75 9.33 34.87 29.87
N LEU A 76 8.73 34.60 28.69
CA LEU A 76 8.84 35.50 27.53
C LEU A 76 8.23 36.89 27.83
N ARG A 77 7.08 36.96 28.52
CA ARG A 77 6.46 38.24 28.93
C ARG A 77 7.32 39.01 29.94
N GLN A 78 8.02 38.32 30.84
CA GLN A 78 8.97 38.93 31.77
C GLN A 78 10.18 39.51 31.01
N ILE A 79 10.74 38.78 30.05
CA ILE A 79 11.83 39.28 29.16
C ILE A 79 11.36 40.53 28.41
N VAL A 80 10.14 40.52 27.86
CA VAL A 80 9.55 41.69 27.16
C VAL A 80 9.53 42.92 28.05
N ARG A 81 9.01 42.81 29.26
CA ARG A 81 8.94 43.92 30.23
C ARG A 81 10.31 44.37 30.72
N GLN A 82 11.20 43.42 31.03
CA GLN A 82 12.53 43.68 31.61
C GLN A 82 13.47 44.38 30.62
N HIS A 83 13.37 44.06 29.33
CA HIS A 83 14.23 44.58 28.28
C HIS A 83 13.55 45.60 27.35
N ALA A 84 12.31 46.00 27.70
CA ALA A 84 11.46 46.89 26.90
C ALA A 84 11.40 46.47 25.42
N ILE A 85 11.15 45.18 25.19
CA ILE A 85 11.10 44.60 23.84
C ILE A 85 9.95 45.21 23.04
N GLU A 86 10.26 45.70 21.85
CA GLU A 86 9.34 46.32 20.90
C GLU A 86 8.82 45.31 19.85
N CYS A 87 9.44 44.14 19.71
CA CYS A 87 9.02 43.09 18.78
C CYS A 87 9.48 41.69 19.23
N ILE A 88 8.61 40.68 19.09
CA ILE A 88 9.02 39.26 19.18
C ILE A 88 9.16 38.69 17.77
N HIS A 89 10.33 38.12 17.48
CA HIS A 89 10.65 37.47 16.22
C HIS A 89 10.88 35.98 16.46
N ALA A 90 9.93 35.14 16.06
CA ALA A 90 10.03 33.70 16.23
C ALA A 90 10.52 33.00 14.96
N HIS A 91 11.24 31.91 15.18
CA HIS A 91 11.49 30.89 14.18
C HIS A 91 10.54 29.69 14.42
N PRO A 92 10.36 28.81 13.42
CA PRO A 92 9.25 27.86 13.39
C PRO A 92 9.51 26.68 14.34
N PHE A 93 8.64 25.66 14.29
CA PHE A 93 8.53 24.61 15.31
C PHE A 93 7.90 25.15 16.60
N ILE A 94 8.10 24.56 17.78
CA ILE A 94 7.26 24.87 18.97
C ILE A 94 7.34 26.35 19.40
N SER A 95 8.46 27.02 19.14
CA SER A 95 8.70 28.44 19.49
C SER A 95 7.64 29.41 18.98
N LEU A 96 6.91 29.11 17.91
CA LEU A 96 5.86 29.98 17.38
C LEU A 96 4.64 30.14 18.32
N LEU A 97 4.30 29.12 19.12
CA LEU A 97 3.10 29.13 19.96
C LEU A 97 3.21 30.04 21.19
N PRO A 98 4.21 29.90 22.08
CA PRO A 98 4.31 30.77 23.25
C PRO A 98 4.72 32.20 22.87
N SER A 99 5.44 32.38 21.77
CA SER A 99 5.87 33.69 21.27
C SER A 99 4.71 34.55 20.79
N LEU A 100 3.78 34.00 20.01
CA LEU A 100 2.57 34.71 19.60
C LEU A 100 1.73 35.11 20.82
N ILE A 101 1.52 34.20 21.77
CA ILE A 101 0.73 34.48 22.99
C ILE A 101 1.39 35.59 23.83
N ALA A 102 2.73 35.58 23.97
CA ALA A 102 3.44 36.65 24.67
C ALA A 102 3.30 38.00 23.96
N ALA A 103 3.37 38.03 22.62
CA ALA A 103 3.21 39.23 21.81
C ALA A 103 1.79 39.82 21.87
N GLU A 104 0.75 38.98 21.74
CA GLU A 104 -0.65 39.37 21.89
C GLU A 104 -0.98 39.91 23.30
N LEU A 105 -0.36 39.34 24.34
CA LEU A 105 -0.59 39.75 25.73
C LEU A 105 0.10 41.05 26.12
N GLU A 106 1.34 41.28 25.64
CA GLU A 106 2.08 42.53 25.90
C GLU A 106 1.85 43.61 24.83
N LYS A 107 1.08 43.29 23.78
CA LYS A 107 0.70 44.18 22.67
C LYS A 107 1.89 44.74 21.89
N ILE A 108 2.75 43.85 21.42
CA ILE A 108 3.87 44.17 20.54
C ILE A 108 3.82 43.32 19.26
N PRO A 109 4.32 43.80 18.11
CA PRO A 109 4.40 43.03 16.86
C PRO A 109 4.98 41.64 17.02
N TYR A 110 4.40 40.69 16.28
CA TYR A 110 4.86 39.30 16.18
C TYR A 110 5.28 38.97 14.75
N VAL A 111 6.54 38.57 14.60
CA VAL A 111 7.16 38.18 13.33
C VAL A 111 7.46 36.68 13.35
N LEU A 112 7.21 35.98 12.23
CA LEU A 112 7.53 34.56 12.07
C LEU A 112 8.33 34.32 10.78
N THR A 113 9.54 33.77 10.89
CA THR A 113 10.32 33.35 9.69
C THR A 113 10.02 31.91 9.30
N LEU A 114 9.63 31.69 8.04
CA LEU A 114 9.49 30.36 7.43
C LEU A 114 10.73 30.05 6.56
N HIS A 115 11.54 29.10 7.03
CA HIS A 115 12.86 28.77 6.46
C HIS A 115 12.83 27.70 5.35
N GLY A 116 11.69 27.05 5.13
CA GLY A 116 11.53 26.05 4.08
C GLY A 116 10.17 25.33 4.17
N PRO A 117 9.88 24.37 3.26
CA PRO A 117 8.59 23.69 3.25
C PRO A 117 8.34 22.85 4.51
N THR A 118 9.40 22.45 5.23
CA THR A 118 9.32 21.80 6.54
C THR A 118 8.68 22.69 7.61
N SER A 119 8.85 24.02 7.54
CA SER A 119 8.21 24.97 8.47
C SER A 119 6.68 24.97 8.39
N LEU A 120 6.09 24.38 7.33
CA LEU A 120 4.65 24.25 7.09
C LEU A 120 4.17 22.78 7.06
N ARG A 121 5.01 21.81 7.43
CA ARG A 121 4.64 20.38 7.45
C ARG A 121 4.15 19.95 8.84
N ASN A 122 3.29 18.94 8.85
CA ASN A 122 2.82 18.27 10.07
C ASN A 122 3.97 17.51 10.75
N HIS A 123 4.76 18.20 11.60
CA HIS A 123 5.88 17.61 12.35
C HIS A 123 5.49 17.14 13.75
N TYR A 124 4.49 17.78 14.39
CA TYR A 124 4.12 17.53 15.79
C TYR A 124 2.63 17.17 15.97
N GLY A 125 2.02 16.57 14.94
CA GLY A 125 0.66 16.01 14.99
C GLY A 125 -0.47 17.01 14.67
N PRO A 126 -1.71 16.52 14.56
CA PRO A 126 -2.84 17.28 14.03
C PRO A 126 -3.15 18.57 14.78
N ILE A 127 -2.94 18.62 16.10
CA ILE A 127 -3.14 19.83 16.91
C ILE A 127 -2.16 20.93 16.49
N TYR A 128 -0.87 20.61 16.31
CA TYR A 128 0.11 21.59 15.84
C TYR A 128 -0.22 22.08 14.43
N ASN A 129 -0.64 21.18 13.54
CA ASN A 129 -1.01 21.55 12.17
C ASN A 129 -2.24 22.49 12.13
N PHE A 130 -3.26 22.24 12.95
CA PHE A 130 -4.40 23.13 13.15
C PHE A 130 -3.95 24.51 13.66
N LEU A 131 -3.17 24.55 14.75
CA LEU A 131 -2.74 25.79 15.36
C LEU A 131 -1.87 26.63 14.42
N LEU A 132 -0.93 26.01 13.69
CA LEU A 132 -0.09 26.71 12.72
C LEU A 132 -0.90 27.32 11.57
N THR A 133 -1.69 26.50 10.88
CA THR A 133 -2.38 26.88 9.63
C THR A 133 -3.62 27.74 9.86
N SER A 134 -4.35 27.48 10.94
CA SER A 134 -5.70 28.03 11.17
C SER A 134 -5.74 29.07 12.31
N VAL A 135 -4.64 29.26 13.04
CA VAL A 135 -4.54 30.27 14.12
C VAL A 135 -3.32 31.16 13.94
N VAL A 136 -2.10 30.61 14.00
CA VAL A 136 -0.87 31.43 14.05
C VAL A 136 -0.65 32.22 12.76
N LEU A 137 -0.61 31.56 11.60
CA LEU A 137 -0.41 32.28 10.33
C LEU A 137 -1.46 33.38 10.08
N PRO A 138 -2.78 33.17 10.30
CA PRO A 138 -3.76 34.25 10.22
C PRO A 138 -3.53 35.46 11.15
N HIS A 139 -2.98 35.27 12.36
CA HIS A 139 -2.81 36.33 13.38
C HIS A 139 -1.40 36.94 13.44
N THR A 140 -0.41 36.41 12.71
CA THR A 140 0.95 36.97 12.67
C THR A 140 0.98 38.39 12.07
N SER A 141 1.73 39.33 12.65
CA SER A 141 1.89 40.70 12.11
C SER A 141 2.66 40.67 10.78
N LEU A 142 3.76 39.92 10.71
CA LEU A 142 4.54 39.71 9.49
C LEU A 142 5.11 38.29 9.39
N VAL A 143 4.85 37.61 8.28
CA VAL A 143 5.49 36.33 7.94
C VAL A 143 6.65 36.59 6.99
N VAL A 144 7.87 36.35 7.46
CA VAL A 144 9.09 36.45 6.64
C VAL A 144 9.31 35.13 5.93
N THR A 145 9.39 35.13 4.60
CA THR A 145 9.54 33.91 3.80
C THR A 145 10.87 33.94 3.05
N VAL A 146 11.72 32.92 3.27
CA VAL A 146 13.07 32.94 2.66
C VAL A 146 13.05 32.85 1.13
N SER A 147 11.95 32.37 0.52
CA SER A 147 11.80 32.30 -0.94
C SER A 147 10.36 32.55 -1.41
N GLN A 148 10.20 32.78 -2.72
CA GLN A 148 8.90 32.81 -3.39
C GLN A 148 8.11 31.50 -3.21
N GLU A 149 8.74 30.32 -3.29
CA GLU A 149 8.08 29.03 -3.02
C GLU A 149 7.44 29.00 -1.63
N ILE A 150 8.10 29.54 -0.61
CA ILE A 150 7.55 29.59 0.75
C ILE A 150 6.47 30.68 0.87
N SER A 151 6.58 31.76 0.11
CA SER A 151 5.53 32.79 -0.02
C SER A 151 4.25 32.22 -0.61
N GLU A 152 4.38 31.42 -1.68
CA GLU A 152 3.27 30.73 -2.33
C GLU A 152 2.64 29.69 -1.40
N LEU A 153 3.44 28.89 -0.69
CA LEU A 153 2.95 27.93 0.31
C LEU A 153 2.29 28.58 1.54
N ALA A 154 2.69 29.80 1.92
CA ALA A 154 2.09 30.55 3.03
C ALA A 154 0.81 31.30 2.61
N SER A 155 0.68 31.68 1.33
CA SER A 155 -0.43 32.49 0.80
C SER A 155 -1.87 31.98 1.05
N PRO A 156 -2.16 30.67 1.23
CA PRO A 156 -3.50 30.21 1.59
C PRO A 156 -3.91 30.55 3.04
N TYR A 157 -2.95 30.91 3.90
CA TYR A 157 -3.13 31.02 5.36
C TYR A 157 -2.95 32.46 5.88
N ILE A 158 -2.32 33.36 5.12
CA ILE A 158 -2.12 34.77 5.48
C ILE A 158 -2.21 35.67 4.25
N SER A 159 -2.78 36.86 4.43
CA SER A 159 -2.88 37.91 3.41
C SER A 159 -1.51 38.30 2.85
N GLN A 160 -1.40 38.40 1.52
CA GLN A 160 -0.15 38.65 0.80
C GLN A 160 0.61 39.92 1.24
N GLU A 161 -0.10 40.95 1.72
CA GLU A 161 0.48 42.19 2.28
C GLU A 161 1.30 41.96 3.56
N ARG A 162 1.00 40.89 4.31
CA ARG A 162 1.73 40.45 5.52
C ARG A 162 2.77 39.35 5.22
N ILE A 163 3.05 39.07 3.95
CA ILE A 163 4.15 38.18 3.53
C ILE A 163 5.30 39.06 3.04
N PHE A 164 6.45 38.98 3.72
CA PHE A 164 7.67 39.65 3.29
C PHE A 164 8.70 38.62 2.85
N SER A 165 8.93 38.52 1.53
CA SER A 165 9.94 37.60 1.01
C SER A 165 11.32 38.24 1.10
N GLN A 166 12.18 37.67 1.95
CA GLN A 166 13.54 38.13 2.20
C GLN A 166 14.50 36.94 2.03
N PRO A 167 15.37 36.93 0.99
CA PRO A 167 16.36 35.87 0.84
C PRO A 167 17.38 35.91 1.99
N ASN A 168 18.06 34.79 2.21
CA ASN A 168 19.23 34.73 3.09
C ASN A 168 20.35 35.61 2.51
N GLY A 169 20.90 36.50 3.34
CA GLY A 169 22.00 37.40 2.95
C GLY A 169 23.39 36.79 3.13
N ILE A 170 24.41 37.57 2.77
CA ILE A 170 25.82 37.33 3.10
C ILE A 170 26.53 38.62 3.58
N ASP A 171 27.37 38.49 4.62
CA ASP A 171 28.34 39.51 5.03
C ASP A 171 29.42 39.64 3.93
N ILE A 172 29.19 40.52 2.95
CA ILE A 172 30.10 40.74 1.81
C ILE A 172 31.43 41.33 2.27
N ASP A 173 31.46 42.15 3.33
CA ASP A 173 32.69 42.76 3.84
C ASP A 173 33.69 41.68 4.29
N ARG A 174 33.20 40.54 4.82
CA ARG A 174 34.03 39.37 5.15
C ARG A 174 34.73 38.72 3.92
N PHE A 175 34.23 38.93 2.71
CA PHE A 175 34.80 38.39 1.46
C PHE A 175 35.48 39.45 0.58
N GLU A 176 35.15 40.74 0.76
CA GLU A 176 35.88 41.87 0.14
C GLU A 176 37.15 42.26 0.92
N SER A 177 37.12 42.27 2.26
CA SER A 177 38.19 42.87 3.08
C SER A 177 39.47 42.03 3.21
N THR A 178 39.41 40.73 2.91
CA THR A 178 40.61 39.88 2.89
C THR A 178 41.48 40.19 1.68
N THR A 179 42.59 40.90 1.89
CA THR A 179 43.65 41.05 0.89
C THR A 179 44.58 39.82 0.93
N VAL A 180 44.56 38.98 -0.11
CA VAL A 180 45.48 37.84 -0.22
C VAL A 180 46.91 38.33 -0.32
N ASN A 181 47.71 38.03 0.71
CA ASN A 181 49.09 38.50 0.81
C ASN A 181 50.05 37.43 0.26
N VAL A 182 50.58 37.69 -0.95
CA VAL A 182 51.70 36.97 -1.60
C VAL A 182 51.60 35.43 -1.58
N GLY A 183 50.57 34.90 -2.24
CA GLY A 183 50.47 33.50 -2.66
C GLY A 183 49.77 33.42 -4.02
N GLY A 184 50.28 32.61 -4.94
CA GLY A 184 49.66 32.43 -6.25
C GLY A 184 48.30 31.74 -6.16
N ILE A 185 47.40 32.02 -7.12
CA ILE A 185 46.09 31.36 -7.20
C ILE A 185 46.30 29.86 -7.40
N ASP A 186 45.76 29.05 -6.49
CA ASP A 186 45.73 27.59 -6.61
C ASP A 186 44.93 27.22 -7.88
N PRO A 187 45.52 26.49 -8.84
CA PRO A 187 44.87 26.20 -10.12
C PRO A 187 43.62 25.32 -9.98
N ARG A 188 43.38 24.74 -8.80
CA ARG A 188 42.26 23.85 -8.49
C ARG A 188 41.00 24.63 -8.07
N TRP A 189 39.86 23.97 -8.14
CA TRP A 189 38.58 24.49 -7.66
C TRP A 189 38.33 24.13 -6.19
N LEU A 190 37.66 25.00 -5.43
CA LEU A 190 37.32 24.78 -4.03
C LEU A 190 35.87 24.34 -3.87
N LEU A 191 35.63 23.08 -3.52
CA LEU A 191 34.29 22.62 -3.14
C LEU A 191 34.07 22.80 -1.63
N VAL A 192 33.01 23.50 -1.23
CA VAL A 192 32.65 23.72 0.18
C VAL A 192 31.30 23.09 0.47
N SER A 193 31.26 22.06 1.33
CA SER A 193 30.03 21.41 1.78
C SER A 193 30.20 20.56 3.03
N ARG A 194 29.15 20.48 3.87
CA ARG A 194 29.02 19.37 4.83
C ARG A 194 28.87 18.04 4.09
N LEU A 195 29.42 16.97 4.64
CA LEU A 195 29.44 15.64 4.01
C LEU A 195 28.36 14.74 4.63
N ASP A 196 27.14 14.85 4.12
CA ASP A 196 26.00 13.98 4.46
C ASP A 196 25.45 13.25 3.22
N SER A 197 24.70 12.16 3.46
CA SER A 197 24.30 11.18 2.45
C SER A 197 23.48 11.76 1.29
N LEU A 198 22.78 12.86 1.51
CA LEU A 198 22.01 13.56 0.47
C LEU A 198 22.88 14.44 -0.45
N LYS A 199 24.08 14.83 0.01
CA LYS A 199 24.96 15.76 -0.73
C LYS A 199 26.05 15.05 -1.52
N ILE A 200 26.55 13.92 -1.03
CA ILE A 200 27.68 13.21 -1.66
C ILE A 200 27.43 12.87 -3.13
N VAL A 201 26.18 12.53 -3.51
CA VAL A 201 25.80 12.23 -4.91
C VAL A 201 26.09 13.42 -5.85
N GLY A 202 25.72 14.63 -5.45
CA GLY A 202 26.00 15.84 -6.23
C GLY A 202 27.48 16.21 -6.22
N ILE A 203 28.16 16.03 -5.08
CA ILE A 203 29.60 16.29 -4.94
C ILE A 203 30.41 15.39 -5.89
N THR A 204 30.05 14.11 -6.00
CA THR A 204 30.63 13.17 -6.96
C THR A 204 30.35 13.59 -8.41
N ASP A 205 29.10 13.92 -8.78
CA ASP A 205 28.75 14.37 -10.13
C ASP A 205 29.58 15.59 -10.58
N PHE A 206 29.74 16.58 -9.69
CA PHE A 206 30.61 17.73 -9.94
C PHE A 206 32.09 17.34 -10.11
N ILE A 207 32.62 16.47 -9.25
CA ILE A 207 34.04 16.07 -9.32
C ILE A 207 34.34 15.30 -10.61
N ASN A 208 33.44 14.42 -11.03
CA ASN A 208 33.59 13.64 -12.26
C ASN A 208 33.52 14.57 -13.49
N LYS A 209 32.58 15.53 -13.54
CA LYS A 209 32.51 16.58 -14.60
C LYS A 209 33.69 17.54 -14.58
N ALA A 210 34.21 17.88 -13.40
CA ALA A 210 35.42 18.66 -13.25
C ALA A 210 36.64 17.96 -13.87
N GLN A 211 36.72 16.62 -13.75
CA GLN A 211 37.76 15.82 -14.38
C GLN A 211 37.57 15.72 -15.91
N THR A 212 36.36 15.45 -16.41
CA THR A 212 36.10 15.35 -17.87
C THR A 212 36.22 16.69 -18.61
N ALA A 213 36.29 17.81 -17.89
CA ALA A 213 36.48 19.15 -18.45
C ALA A 213 37.92 19.71 -18.32
N ASP A 214 38.92 18.87 -18.06
CA ASP A 214 40.34 19.23 -17.94
C ASP A 214 40.66 20.28 -16.84
N LEU A 215 39.89 20.30 -15.73
CA LEU A 215 40.27 21.13 -14.59
C LEU A 215 41.52 20.57 -13.87
N PRO A 216 42.34 21.41 -13.20
CA PRO A 216 43.56 20.93 -12.52
C PRO A 216 43.36 20.14 -11.21
N GLY A 217 42.11 19.83 -10.84
CA GLY A 217 41.74 19.17 -9.58
C GLY A 217 40.75 19.97 -8.71
N VAL A 218 40.29 19.34 -7.63
CA VAL A 218 39.31 19.90 -6.67
C VAL A 218 39.85 19.80 -5.24
N ARG A 219 39.54 20.79 -4.39
CA ARG A 219 39.83 20.79 -2.95
C ARG A 219 38.51 20.76 -2.18
N VAL A 220 38.25 19.72 -1.40
CA VAL A 220 37.01 19.57 -0.63
C VAL A 220 37.21 20.08 0.80
N VAL A 221 36.48 21.13 1.15
CA VAL A 221 36.42 21.73 2.48
C VAL A 221 35.09 21.43 3.14
N GLY A 222 35.17 20.89 4.35
CA GLY A 222 34.04 20.40 5.13
C GLY A 222 34.25 18.96 5.61
N ASP A 223 33.31 18.49 6.42
CA ASP A 223 33.34 17.15 7.02
C ASP A 223 31.91 16.67 7.31
N GLY A 224 31.75 15.43 7.76
CA GLY A 224 30.44 14.86 8.11
C GLY A 224 30.36 13.33 7.98
N PRO A 225 29.23 12.72 8.43
CA PRO A 225 29.09 11.27 8.56
C PRO A 225 29.16 10.48 7.24
N ALA A 226 29.02 11.13 6.08
CA ALA A 226 29.11 10.48 4.77
C ALA A 226 30.49 10.63 4.10
N LYS A 227 31.50 11.15 4.80
CA LYS A 227 32.86 11.35 4.28
C LYS A 227 33.51 10.06 3.76
N GLU A 228 33.41 8.96 4.50
CA GLU A 228 33.94 7.66 4.08
C GLU A 228 33.22 7.11 2.84
N ALA A 229 31.91 7.33 2.73
CA ALA A 229 31.14 6.95 1.54
C ALA A 229 31.55 7.77 0.30
N LEU A 230 31.84 9.07 0.47
CA LEU A 230 32.39 9.90 -0.60
C LEU A 230 33.81 9.46 -1.01
N LEU A 231 34.69 9.18 -0.04
CA LEU A 231 36.04 8.67 -0.32
C LEU A 231 35.99 7.35 -1.11
N HIS A 232 35.09 6.44 -0.74
CA HIS A 232 34.87 5.19 -1.45
C HIS A 232 34.35 5.41 -2.88
N GLN A 233 33.38 6.32 -3.07
CA GLN A 233 32.84 6.63 -4.39
C GLN A 233 33.92 7.24 -5.31
N LEU A 234 34.72 8.19 -4.82
CA LEU A 234 35.81 8.79 -5.58
C LEU A 234 36.93 7.80 -5.90
N ALA A 235 37.15 6.78 -5.06
CA ALA A 235 38.05 5.68 -5.37
C ALA A 235 37.51 4.80 -6.50
N HIS A 236 36.21 4.48 -6.48
CA HIS A 236 35.53 3.71 -7.54
C HIS A 236 35.56 4.44 -8.89
N ASP A 237 35.24 5.74 -8.87
CA ASP A 237 35.20 6.59 -10.07
C ASP A 237 36.60 6.98 -10.59
N ASN A 238 37.68 6.51 -9.94
CA ASN A 238 39.08 6.86 -10.22
C ASN A 238 39.40 8.37 -10.11
N THR A 239 38.55 9.13 -9.44
CA THR A 239 38.70 10.57 -9.21
C THR A 239 39.36 10.92 -7.86
N LEU A 240 39.65 9.96 -6.97
CA LEU A 240 40.26 10.23 -5.66
C LEU A 240 41.59 11.00 -5.76
N ASN A 241 42.46 10.67 -6.74
CA ASN A 241 43.73 11.36 -6.96
C ASN A 241 43.56 12.80 -7.51
N PHE A 242 42.36 13.19 -7.90
CA PHE A 242 41.99 14.52 -8.38
C PHE A 242 41.55 15.45 -7.22
N VAL A 243 41.39 14.89 -6.00
CA VAL A 243 40.72 15.56 -4.87
C VAL A 243 41.61 15.69 -3.64
N GLU A 244 41.81 16.91 -3.14
CA GLU A 244 42.44 17.18 -1.85
C GLU A 244 41.38 17.42 -0.77
N PHE A 245 41.26 16.53 0.21
CA PHE A 245 40.39 16.73 1.37
C PHE A 245 41.06 17.62 2.42
N CYS A 246 40.53 18.83 2.61
CA CYS A 246 41.03 19.84 3.54
C CYS A 246 40.40 19.76 4.94
N GLY A 247 39.36 18.95 5.11
CA GLY A 247 38.58 18.84 6.35
C GLY A 247 37.78 20.12 6.68
N ASN A 248 37.33 20.25 7.93
CA ASN A 248 36.68 21.47 8.41
C ASN A 248 37.67 22.64 8.53
N ARG A 249 37.26 23.85 8.13
CA ARG A 249 38.12 25.05 8.02
C ARG A 249 37.35 26.31 8.42
N SER A 250 38.04 27.27 9.04
CA SER A 250 37.48 28.58 9.42
C SER A 250 37.85 29.70 8.44
N ASP A 251 38.94 29.52 7.69
CA ASP A 251 39.53 30.44 6.70
C ASP A 251 38.88 30.33 5.30
N ILE A 252 37.56 30.07 5.26
CA ILE A 252 36.79 29.88 4.02
C ILE A 252 36.92 31.06 3.04
N PRO A 253 36.81 32.36 3.45
CA PRO A 253 36.96 33.48 2.51
C PRO A 253 38.36 33.51 1.86
N GLN A 254 39.41 33.26 2.64
CA GLN A 254 40.78 33.23 2.14
C GLN A 254 40.99 32.06 1.16
N LEU A 255 40.43 30.88 1.46
CA LEU A 255 40.49 29.72 0.56
C LEU A 255 39.72 29.98 -0.74
N MET A 256 38.52 30.56 -0.68
CA MET A 256 37.74 30.93 -1.88
C MET A 256 38.51 31.92 -2.74
N GLN A 257 39.03 33.01 -2.16
CA GLN A 257 39.88 33.96 -2.85
C GLN A 257 41.17 33.33 -3.41
N ALA A 258 41.74 32.32 -2.76
CA ALA A 258 42.97 31.67 -3.20
C ALA A 258 42.78 30.63 -4.33
N SER A 259 41.56 30.18 -4.63
CA SER A 259 41.30 29.11 -5.63
C SER A 259 40.83 29.62 -6.99
N ARG A 260 40.96 28.80 -8.04
CA ARG A 260 40.56 29.14 -9.43
C ARG A 260 39.06 29.35 -9.61
N GLY A 261 38.25 28.63 -8.82
CA GLY A 261 36.79 28.70 -8.80
C GLY A 261 36.25 28.04 -7.53
N VAL A 262 34.95 28.20 -7.27
CA VAL A 262 34.27 27.74 -6.04
C VAL A 262 33.06 26.89 -6.39
N ALA A 263 32.85 25.77 -5.71
CA ALA A 263 31.72 24.87 -5.90
C ALA A 263 31.02 24.56 -4.56
N GLY A 264 29.72 24.29 -4.57
CA GLY A 264 29.00 23.80 -3.39
C GLY A 264 27.50 24.05 -3.41
N MET A 265 26.92 24.12 -2.22
CA MET A 265 25.47 24.26 -2.01
C MET A 265 25.12 25.50 -1.21
N GLY A 266 23.95 26.08 -1.47
CA GLY A 266 23.42 27.15 -0.64
C GLY A 266 24.20 28.46 -0.75
N ARG A 267 24.50 29.09 0.41
CA ARG A 267 25.25 30.37 0.51
C ARG A 267 26.59 30.35 -0.23
N VAL A 268 27.23 29.19 -0.37
CA VAL A 268 28.54 29.01 -1.02
C VAL A 268 28.61 29.63 -2.42
N VAL A 269 27.50 29.66 -3.17
CA VAL A 269 27.44 30.30 -4.50
C VAL A 269 27.52 31.83 -4.41
N LEU A 270 26.83 32.44 -3.43
CA LEU A 270 26.92 33.89 -3.19
C LEU A 270 28.30 34.26 -2.62
N GLU A 271 28.82 33.45 -1.71
CA GLU A 271 30.11 33.64 -1.03
C GLU A 271 31.30 33.51 -2.01
N GLY A 272 31.22 32.59 -2.98
CA GLY A 272 32.18 32.48 -4.08
C GLY A 272 32.14 33.67 -5.06
N LEU A 273 30.95 34.19 -5.37
CA LEU A 273 30.80 35.40 -6.19
C LEU A 273 31.30 36.66 -5.45
N ALA A 274 31.04 36.77 -4.15
CA ALA A 274 31.61 37.83 -3.29
C ALA A 274 33.15 37.76 -3.25
N SER A 275 33.72 36.55 -3.34
CA SER A 275 35.15 36.29 -3.49
C SER A 275 35.70 36.54 -4.91
N ARG A 276 34.88 37.05 -5.85
CA ARG A 276 35.20 37.26 -7.28
C ARG A 276 35.72 36.02 -8.00
N ARG A 277 35.13 34.86 -7.72
CA ARG A 277 35.45 33.59 -8.39
C ARG A 277 34.30 33.10 -9.26
N PRO A 278 34.58 32.37 -10.36
CA PRO A 278 33.55 31.59 -11.03
C PRO A 278 33.01 30.55 -10.05
N VAL A 279 31.70 30.34 -10.07
CA VAL A 279 30.99 29.53 -9.08
C VAL A 279 30.29 28.33 -9.71
N CYS A 280 29.98 27.31 -8.89
CA CYS A 280 29.25 26.14 -9.31
C CYS A 280 28.28 25.67 -8.22
N LEU A 281 26.97 25.70 -8.50
CA LEU A 281 25.99 25.01 -7.68
C LEU A 281 26.07 23.50 -7.91
N VAL A 282 26.01 22.74 -6.83
CA VAL A 282 26.23 21.29 -6.79
C VAL A 282 25.00 20.58 -6.22
N GLY A 283 24.44 19.62 -6.96
CA GLY A 283 23.49 18.63 -6.44
C GLY A 283 21.99 18.99 -6.47
N TYR A 284 21.21 18.17 -5.76
CA TYR A 284 19.75 18.06 -5.84
C TYR A 284 19.00 19.02 -4.90
N ASP A 285 17.77 19.37 -5.27
CA ASP A 285 16.84 20.26 -4.54
C ASP A 285 17.41 21.68 -4.28
N GLY A 286 17.43 22.48 -5.36
CA GLY A 286 18.18 23.74 -5.51
C GLY A 286 17.94 24.87 -4.49
N VAL A 287 18.75 25.94 -4.62
CA VAL A 287 19.06 26.95 -3.57
C VAL A 287 17.83 27.53 -2.84
N LYS A 288 17.46 26.91 -1.72
CA LYS A 288 16.32 27.32 -0.90
C LYS A 288 16.54 28.71 -0.31
N GLY A 289 15.79 29.67 -0.83
CA GLY A 289 15.73 31.04 -0.32
C GLY A 289 17.04 31.81 -0.36
N LEU A 290 17.79 31.64 -1.44
CA LEU A 290 19.16 32.16 -1.59
C LEU A 290 19.47 32.71 -2.96
N VAL A 291 18.71 32.32 -3.99
CA VAL A 291 18.80 32.85 -5.35
C VAL A 291 17.38 32.99 -5.87
N ASP A 292 17.00 34.18 -6.34
CA ASP A 292 15.69 34.42 -6.92
C ASP A 292 15.62 33.95 -8.39
N PRO A 293 14.42 33.69 -8.97
CA PRO A 293 14.32 33.20 -10.34
C PRO A 293 14.88 34.14 -11.42
N ALA A 294 14.93 35.46 -11.18
CA ALA A 294 15.48 36.42 -12.13
C ALA A 294 17.02 36.44 -12.08
N PHE A 295 17.61 36.42 -10.87
CA PHE A 295 19.06 36.20 -10.70
C PHE A 295 19.46 34.84 -11.30
N PHE A 296 18.69 33.77 -11.07
CA PHE A 296 18.97 32.45 -11.66
C PHE A 296 18.93 32.51 -13.20
N SER A 297 17.94 33.18 -13.77
CA SER A 297 17.82 33.39 -15.22
C SER A 297 18.97 34.21 -15.80
N GLN A 298 19.56 35.12 -15.02
CA GLN A 298 20.77 35.86 -15.40
C GLN A 298 22.01 34.98 -15.24
N ALA A 299 22.17 34.25 -14.13
CA ALA A 299 23.33 33.45 -13.79
C ALA A 299 23.42 32.08 -14.47
N GLN A 300 22.42 31.66 -15.26
CA GLN A 300 22.35 30.32 -15.87
C GLN A 300 23.57 29.95 -16.75
N TYR A 301 24.28 30.93 -17.32
CA TYR A 301 25.50 30.68 -18.10
C TYR A 301 26.73 30.33 -17.22
N ALA A 302 26.64 30.60 -15.92
CA ALA A 302 27.69 30.44 -14.92
C ALA A 302 27.31 29.41 -13.84
N ASN A 303 26.23 28.65 -14.04
CA ASN A 303 25.67 27.81 -12.99
C ASN A 303 25.28 26.42 -13.52
N PHE A 304 25.71 25.38 -12.81
CA PHE A 304 25.92 24.06 -13.41
C PHE A 304 24.90 22.97 -12.98
N SER A 305 24.02 23.24 -12.00
CA SER A 305 22.83 22.42 -11.72
C SER A 305 21.73 23.27 -11.07
N GLY A 306 20.47 22.83 -11.05
CA GLY A 306 19.38 23.59 -10.43
C GLY A 306 18.02 22.92 -10.50
N ARG A 307 17.08 23.37 -9.64
CA ARG A 307 15.68 22.89 -9.65
C ARG A 307 14.99 23.39 -10.94
N HIS A 308 14.24 22.53 -11.62
CA HIS A 308 13.57 22.79 -12.90
C HIS A 308 14.49 23.06 -14.11
N LEU A 309 15.80 22.85 -14.00
CA LEU A 309 16.66 22.63 -15.16
C LEU A 309 16.91 21.12 -15.37
N GLU A 310 17.25 20.75 -16.59
CA GLU A 310 17.86 19.45 -16.87
C GLU A 310 19.26 19.40 -16.24
N ASN A 311 19.69 18.23 -15.77
CA ASN A 311 21.09 18.04 -15.37
C ASN A 311 21.97 18.26 -16.60
N ILE A 312 22.85 19.26 -16.55
CA ILE A 312 23.71 19.55 -17.70
C ILE A 312 24.64 18.37 -18.00
N ASP A 313 24.90 18.15 -19.29
CA ASP A 313 25.89 17.20 -19.75
C ASP A 313 27.31 17.78 -19.62
N ASP A 314 28.31 16.90 -19.57
CA ASP A 314 29.74 17.22 -19.51
C ASP A 314 30.16 18.22 -20.59
N LYS A 315 29.52 18.14 -21.76
CA LYS A 315 29.73 19.03 -22.89
C LYS A 315 29.24 20.46 -22.59
N THR A 316 28.08 20.62 -21.95
CA THR A 316 27.57 21.93 -21.53
C THR A 316 28.42 22.49 -20.39
N PHE A 317 28.80 21.65 -19.41
CA PHE A 317 29.73 22.02 -18.33
C PHE A 317 31.06 22.55 -18.89
N HIS A 318 31.71 21.80 -19.78
CA HIS A 318 32.96 22.20 -20.45
C HIS A 318 32.78 23.46 -21.34
N ASN A 319 31.61 23.66 -21.94
CA ASN A 319 31.33 24.89 -22.70
C ASN A 319 31.12 26.11 -21.79
N GLN A 320 30.43 25.99 -20.66
CA GLN A 320 30.23 27.08 -19.71
C GLN A 320 31.55 27.51 -19.07
N ILE A 321 32.32 26.55 -18.53
CA ILE A 321 33.54 26.83 -17.76
C ILE A 321 34.65 27.49 -18.59
N ASN A 322 34.69 27.25 -19.89
CA ASN A 322 35.60 27.88 -20.85
C ASN A 322 35.08 29.20 -21.46
N ARG A 323 33.82 29.59 -21.20
CA ARG A 323 33.22 30.85 -21.68
C ARG A 323 33.26 31.98 -20.66
N LEU A 324 33.30 31.67 -19.37
CA LEU A 324 33.27 32.65 -18.29
C LEU A 324 34.47 33.60 -18.34
N LYS A 325 34.20 34.89 -18.45
CA LYS A 325 35.18 35.98 -18.38
C LYS A 325 35.07 36.71 -17.04
N ASN A 326 36.13 37.42 -16.66
CA ASN A 326 36.13 38.28 -15.48
C ASN A 326 35.04 39.37 -15.53
N THR A 327 34.64 39.83 -16.72
CA THR A 327 33.51 40.75 -16.91
C THR A 327 32.20 40.18 -16.37
N ASP A 328 31.96 38.90 -16.65
CA ASP A 328 30.70 38.23 -16.39
C ASP A 328 30.60 37.84 -14.89
N ILE A 329 31.75 37.69 -14.22
CA ILE A 329 31.89 37.50 -12.77
C ILE A 329 31.67 38.84 -12.03
N GLU A 330 32.24 39.95 -12.49
CA GLU A 330 32.00 41.28 -11.88
C GLU A 330 30.53 41.75 -12.04
N GLU A 331 29.84 41.38 -13.14
CA GLU A 331 28.41 41.63 -13.29
C GLU A 331 27.57 40.83 -12.27
N LEU A 332 27.82 39.52 -12.14
CA LEU A 332 27.17 38.67 -11.13
C LEU A 332 27.48 39.11 -9.70
N PHE A 333 28.73 39.51 -9.42
CA PHE A 333 29.13 40.11 -8.15
C PHE A 333 28.37 41.42 -7.89
N GLY A 334 28.20 42.28 -8.91
CA GLY A 334 27.41 43.50 -8.82
C GLY A 334 25.94 43.24 -8.43
N LEU A 335 25.34 42.17 -8.96
CA LEU A 335 24.00 41.72 -8.58
C LEU A 335 23.95 41.20 -7.13
N VAL A 336 24.92 40.40 -6.71
CA VAL A 336 25.06 39.94 -5.31
C VAL A 336 25.20 41.12 -4.34
N ARG A 337 26.06 42.09 -4.68
CA ARG A 337 26.31 43.32 -3.92
C ARG A 337 25.12 44.30 -3.89
N LYS A 338 24.18 44.15 -4.83
CA LYS A 338 22.93 44.91 -4.84
C LYS A 338 21.86 44.25 -3.97
N ASN A 339 21.64 42.94 -4.13
CA ASN A 339 20.43 42.26 -3.67
C ASN A 339 20.63 41.37 -2.42
N TYR A 340 21.86 40.97 -2.08
CA TYR A 340 22.12 39.90 -1.09
C TYR A 340 23.05 40.31 0.07
N ILE A 341 23.31 41.61 0.27
CA ILE A 341 24.05 42.10 1.44
C ILE A 341 23.21 41.88 2.70
N GLU A 342 23.76 41.15 3.68
CA GLU A 342 23.08 40.77 4.93
C GLU A 342 22.60 42.01 5.72
N THR A 343 23.43 43.05 5.86
CA THR A 343 23.01 44.30 6.53
C THR A 343 21.84 44.99 5.84
N LYS A 344 21.87 45.17 4.52
CA LYS A 344 20.79 45.83 3.75
C LYS A 344 19.46 45.06 3.82
N LEU A 345 19.51 43.74 3.84
CA LEU A 345 18.31 42.91 3.99
C LEU A 345 17.68 43.16 5.37
N TRP A 346 18.49 43.22 6.43
CA TRP A 346 18.02 43.54 7.77
C TRP A 346 17.66 45.03 7.97
N GLU A 347 18.22 45.95 7.20
CA GLU A 347 17.75 47.35 7.11
C GLU A 347 16.33 47.41 6.51
N CYS A 348 16.07 46.70 5.39
CA CYS A 348 14.73 46.60 4.80
C CYS A 348 13.72 45.93 5.75
N PHE A 349 14.16 44.94 6.54
CA PHE A 349 13.35 44.35 7.61
C PHE A 349 13.01 45.38 8.70
N LEU A 350 13.97 46.21 9.10
CA LEU A 350 13.74 47.26 10.11
C LEU A 350 12.78 48.34 9.62
N GLU A 351 12.82 48.72 8.33
CA GLU A 351 11.83 49.60 7.71
C GLU A 351 10.42 48.98 7.74
N LYS A 352 10.29 47.67 7.48
CA LYS A 352 9.02 46.95 7.62
C LYS A 352 8.55 46.91 9.07
N LEU A 353 9.46 46.74 10.01
CA LEU A 353 9.15 46.67 11.44
C LEU A 353 8.58 47.98 12.01
N ASP A 354 8.98 49.15 11.49
CA ASP A 354 8.38 50.45 11.88
C ASP A 354 6.89 50.59 11.49
N ALA A 355 6.40 49.75 10.58
CA ALA A 355 5.03 49.77 10.08
C ALA A 355 4.17 48.60 10.58
N LEU A 356 4.67 47.77 11.52
CA LEU A 356 3.89 46.65 12.06
C LEU A 356 3.05 47.07 13.27
N GLU A 357 1.76 46.74 13.21
CA GLU A 357 0.88 46.77 14.38
C GLU A 357 0.98 45.45 15.19
N PRO A 358 0.71 45.49 16.51
CA PRO A 358 0.59 44.29 17.33
C PRO A 358 -0.47 43.31 16.78
N PRO A 359 -0.31 42.00 16.98
CA PRO A 359 -1.29 41.01 16.56
C PRO A 359 -2.59 41.12 17.37
N ASP A 360 -3.74 40.95 16.71
CA ASP A 360 -5.03 40.86 17.37
C ASP A 360 -5.09 39.63 18.30
N PRO A 361 -5.66 39.72 19.52
CA PRO A 361 -5.73 38.60 20.46
C PRO A 361 -6.53 37.40 19.90
N SER A 362 -5.81 36.34 19.58
CA SER A 362 -6.32 35.11 18.98
C SER A 362 -6.94 34.18 20.01
N LEU A 363 -7.51 33.06 19.53
CA LEU A 363 -8.03 32.01 20.41
C LEU A 363 -6.94 31.40 21.31
N LEU A 364 -5.65 31.52 20.97
CA LEU A 364 -4.56 31.05 21.82
C LEU A 364 -4.40 31.91 23.09
N THR A 365 -4.59 33.23 23.01
CA THR A 365 -4.60 34.11 24.19
C THR A 365 -5.81 33.84 25.11
N ASP A 366 -7.00 33.62 24.55
CA ASP A 366 -8.16 33.26 25.39
C ASP A 366 -8.07 31.83 25.93
N CYS A 367 -7.39 30.92 25.22
CA CYS A 367 -7.02 29.61 25.75
C CYS A 367 -6.06 29.76 26.93
N TYR A 368 -4.95 30.48 26.77
CA TYR A 368 -4.01 30.80 27.88
C TYR A 368 -4.72 31.40 29.10
N ARG A 369 -5.63 32.37 28.91
CA ARG A 369 -6.45 32.94 30.00
C ARG A 369 -7.31 31.88 30.69
N THR A 370 -7.97 31.02 29.93
CA THR A 370 -8.82 29.94 30.47
C THR A 370 -7.99 28.90 31.22
N LEU A 371 -6.80 28.55 30.71
CA LEU A 371 -5.92 27.56 31.32
C LEU A 371 -5.24 28.09 32.59
N THR A 372 -4.85 29.37 32.62
CA THR A 372 -4.23 29.98 33.82
C THR A 372 -5.18 30.13 35.01
N THR A 373 -6.51 30.08 34.81
CA THR A 373 -7.49 30.13 35.91
C THR A 373 -7.87 28.75 36.49
N HIS A 374 -7.42 27.63 35.89
CA HIS A 374 -7.81 26.27 36.31
C HIS A 374 -6.60 25.46 36.81
N SER A 375 -6.67 24.97 38.04
CA SER A 375 -5.51 24.37 38.75
C SER A 375 -5.30 22.87 38.51
N PHE A 376 -5.89 22.28 37.47
CA PHE A 376 -5.91 20.83 37.24
C PHE A 376 -5.63 20.47 35.78
N TYR A 377 -4.35 20.38 35.43
CA TYR A 377 -3.88 19.80 34.17
C TYR A 377 -2.84 18.71 34.45
N ARG A 378 -2.86 17.65 33.64
CA ARG A 378 -1.96 16.50 33.79
C ARG A 378 -0.57 16.81 33.21
N ASN A 379 0.48 16.16 33.71
CA ASN A 379 1.81 16.17 33.12
C ASN A 379 1.84 15.31 31.83
N VAL A 380 1.16 15.80 30.79
CA VAL A 380 1.09 15.23 29.45
C VAL A 380 1.54 16.34 28.47
N PRO A 381 2.31 16.03 27.41
CA PRO A 381 2.69 17.03 26.41
C PRO A 381 1.45 17.73 25.84
N PHE A 382 1.44 19.06 25.72
CA PHE A 382 0.20 19.79 25.43
C PHE A 382 -0.41 19.43 24.06
N LEU A 383 0.43 19.13 23.06
CA LEU A 383 0.01 18.63 21.73
C LEU A 383 -0.56 17.20 21.75
N GLN A 384 -0.44 16.48 22.87
CA GLN A 384 -1.04 15.15 23.10
C GLN A 384 -2.19 15.21 24.13
N SER A 385 -2.58 16.40 24.60
CA SER A 385 -3.61 16.57 25.64
C SER A 385 -5.01 16.68 25.03
N THR A 386 -5.89 15.74 25.43
CA THR A 386 -7.34 15.82 25.18
C THR A 386 -7.93 17.09 25.75
N ASP A 387 -7.55 17.41 26.98
CA ASP A 387 -8.06 18.54 27.77
C ASP A 387 -7.77 19.87 27.05
N PHE A 388 -6.54 20.02 26.51
CA PHE A 388 -6.16 21.15 25.68
C PHE A 388 -6.98 21.24 24.39
N MET A 389 -7.17 20.12 23.68
CA MET A 389 -7.96 20.08 22.45
C MET A 389 -9.46 20.37 22.69
N GLU A 390 -9.99 20.06 23.87
CA GLU A 390 -11.35 20.40 24.28
C GLU A 390 -11.49 21.89 24.63
N GLN A 391 -10.53 22.50 25.34
CA GLN A 391 -10.53 23.95 25.59
C GLN A 391 -10.43 24.77 24.29
N ILE A 392 -9.55 24.37 23.37
CA ILE A 392 -9.51 24.93 22.01
C ILE A 392 -10.87 24.75 21.31
N GLY A 393 -11.51 23.60 21.48
CA GLY A 393 -12.84 23.32 20.94
C GLY A 393 -13.94 24.24 21.47
N HIS A 394 -14.00 24.46 22.78
CA HIS A 394 -14.96 25.37 23.41
C HIS A 394 -14.80 26.81 22.89
N LEU A 395 -13.56 27.26 22.68
CA LEU A 395 -13.28 28.58 22.13
C LEU A 395 -13.64 28.66 20.65
N VAL A 396 -13.28 27.68 19.82
CA VAL A 396 -13.64 27.62 18.39
C VAL A 396 -15.16 27.58 18.16
N HIS A 397 -15.95 26.99 19.06
CA HIS A 397 -17.42 26.99 18.99
C HIS A 397 -18.07 28.18 19.72
N SER A 398 -17.29 29.09 20.30
CA SER A 398 -17.81 30.29 20.96
C SER A 398 -18.29 31.34 19.95
N VAL A 399 -19.17 32.25 20.38
CA VAL A 399 -19.65 33.38 19.56
C VAL A 399 -18.50 34.28 19.07
N LYS A 400 -17.34 34.31 19.76
CA LYS A 400 -16.18 35.12 19.37
C LYS A 400 -15.40 34.54 18.18
N TYR A 401 -15.34 33.21 18.03
CA TYR A 401 -14.50 32.54 17.03
C TYR A 401 -15.25 31.56 16.11
N GLY A 402 -16.58 31.46 16.25
CA GLY A 402 -17.46 30.47 15.60
C GLY A 402 -17.64 30.58 14.08
N HIS A 403 -16.59 30.88 13.33
CA HIS A 403 -16.61 30.94 11.87
C HIS A 403 -16.55 29.53 11.26
N PRO A 404 -17.38 29.20 10.24
CA PRO A 404 -17.45 27.86 9.65
C PRO A 404 -16.11 27.26 9.21
N ASN A 405 -15.20 28.08 8.67
CA ASN A 405 -13.89 27.62 8.20
C ASN A 405 -13.00 27.15 9.37
N LEU A 406 -13.02 27.87 10.49
CA LEU A 406 -12.23 27.53 11.68
C LEU A 406 -12.82 26.30 12.39
N ILE A 407 -14.15 26.22 12.49
CA ILE A 407 -14.86 25.04 13.00
C ILE A 407 -14.55 23.81 12.14
N GLY A 408 -14.63 23.93 10.81
CA GLY A 408 -14.33 22.84 9.87
C GLY A 408 -12.88 22.34 10.00
N SER A 409 -11.91 23.27 10.05
CA SER A 409 -10.50 22.92 10.26
C SER A 409 -10.27 22.26 11.63
N TYR A 410 -10.88 22.78 12.70
CA TYR A 410 -10.80 22.18 14.03
C TYR A 410 -11.36 20.75 14.06
N LEU A 411 -12.54 20.52 13.48
CA LEU A 411 -13.18 19.20 13.46
C LEU A 411 -12.36 18.18 12.65
N PHE A 412 -11.80 18.59 11.51
CA PHE A 412 -10.91 17.74 10.70
C PHE A 412 -9.67 17.29 11.49
N HIS A 413 -8.97 18.23 12.12
CA HIS A 413 -7.78 17.90 12.92
C HIS A 413 -8.12 17.19 14.23
N LYS A 414 -9.30 17.43 14.82
CA LYS A 414 -9.81 16.69 15.99
C LYS A 414 -10.02 15.21 15.68
N ASP A 415 -10.63 14.89 14.55
CA ASP A 415 -10.83 13.50 14.14
C ASP A 415 -9.50 12.77 13.96
N GLN A 416 -8.53 13.39 13.27
CA GLN A 416 -7.18 12.83 13.14
C GLN A 416 -6.50 12.61 14.50
N PHE A 417 -6.57 13.58 15.41
CA PHE A 417 -6.01 13.50 16.76
C PHE A 417 -6.64 12.38 17.60
N LEU A 418 -7.96 12.23 17.56
CA LEU A 418 -8.66 11.15 18.27
C LEU A 418 -8.31 9.77 17.70
N ASN A 419 -8.17 9.65 16.37
CA ASN A 419 -7.70 8.43 15.72
C ASN A 419 -6.25 8.07 16.11
N GLU A 420 -5.36 9.06 16.26
CA GLU A 420 -3.98 8.84 16.75
C GLU A 420 -3.96 8.36 18.21
N ILE A 421 -4.72 9.00 19.10
CA ILE A 421 -4.86 8.55 20.49
C ILE A 421 -5.43 7.14 20.57
N GLN A 422 -6.49 6.83 19.80
CA GLN A 422 -7.08 5.49 19.79
C GLN A 422 -6.07 4.42 19.34
N LYS A 423 -5.25 4.72 18.31
CA LYS A 423 -4.18 3.83 17.86
C LYS A 423 -3.11 3.61 18.94
N LYS A 424 -2.71 4.67 19.66
CA LYS A 424 -1.75 4.59 20.77
C LYS A 424 -2.28 3.75 21.93
N VAL A 425 -3.52 4.00 22.38
CA VAL A 425 -4.19 3.22 23.44
C VAL A 425 -4.33 1.74 23.05
N VAL A 426 -4.65 1.43 21.79
CA VAL A 426 -4.69 0.04 21.29
C VAL A 426 -3.30 -0.60 21.25
N ALA A 427 -2.23 0.15 20.95
CA ALA A 427 -0.86 -0.36 21.01
C ALA A 427 -0.41 -0.65 22.46
N ASP A 428 -0.69 0.26 23.38
CA ASP A 428 -0.36 0.10 24.81
C ASP A 428 -1.13 -1.09 25.43
N LEU A 429 -2.42 -1.24 25.09
CA LEU A 429 -3.22 -2.42 25.47
C LEU A 429 -2.66 -3.72 24.87
N LYS A 430 -2.26 -3.74 23.59
CA LYS A 430 -1.60 -4.90 22.98
C LYS A 430 -0.30 -5.26 23.71
N MET A 431 0.49 -4.27 24.14
CA MET A 431 1.72 -4.49 24.90
C MET A 431 1.46 -5.04 26.32
N GLN A 432 0.45 -4.52 27.02
CA GLN A 432 0.02 -5.07 28.32
C GLN A 432 -0.50 -6.51 28.20
N VAL A 433 -1.28 -6.81 27.16
CA VAL A 433 -1.74 -8.18 26.87
C VAL A 433 -0.54 -9.10 26.58
N GLN A 434 0.44 -8.68 25.77
CA GLN A 434 1.65 -9.47 25.52
C GLN A 434 2.44 -9.74 26.81
N HIS A 435 2.59 -8.76 27.70
CA HIS A 435 3.24 -8.95 29.00
C HIS A 435 2.48 -9.93 29.91
N LEU A 436 1.14 -9.83 29.96
CA LEU A 436 0.30 -10.79 30.70
C LEU A 436 0.39 -12.20 30.11
N THR A 437 0.39 -12.36 28.78
CA THR A 437 0.59 -13.64 28.11
C THR A 437 1.98 -14.23 28.38
N GLN A 438 3.04 -13.41 28.41
CA GLN A 438 4.37 -13.88 28.80
C GLN A 438 4.40 -14.37 30.25
N SER A 439 3.78 -13.63 31.19
CA SER A 439 3.67 -14.03 32.59
C SER A 439 2.85 -15.31 32.77
N PHE A 440 1.77 -15.49 32.00
CA PHE A 440 0.96 -16.72 32.01
C PHE A 440 1.75 -17.92 31.47
N ASN A 441 2.41 -17.76 30.32
CA ASN A 441 3.26 -18.80 29.73
C ASN A 441 4.44 -19.18 30.65
N GLN A 442 4.94 -18.25 31.46
CA GLN A 442 5.96 -18.54 32.49
C GLN A 442 5.39 -19.38 33.64
N GLN A 443 4.15 -19.15 34.06
CA GLN A 443 3.46 -19.99 35.04
C GLN A 443 3.14 -21.39 34.47
N GLU A 444 2.69 -21.51 33.22
CA GLU A 444 2.51 -22.81 32.56
C GLU A 444 3.83 -23.59 32.47
N ARG A 445 4.95 -22.92 32.13
CA ARG A 445 6.29 -23.54 32.14
C ARG A 445 6.69 -24.02 33.56
N GLN A 446 6.34 -23.31 34.62
CA GLN A 446 6.55 -23.79 36.00
C GLN A 446 5.67 -25.01 36.35
N ILE A 447 4.40 -25.02 35.94
CA ILE A 447 3.48 -26.14 36.16
C ILE A 447 3.95 -27.38 35.38
N ALA A 448 4.42 -27.21 34.14
CA ALA A 448 4.97 -28.28 33.33
C ALA A 448 6.25 -28.88 33.93
N ASN A 449 7.15 -28.05 34.48
CA ASN A 449 8.35 -28.51 35.17
C ASN A 449 8.00 -29.30 36.45
N LEU A 450 7.03 -28.83 37.25
CA LEU A 450 6.55 -29.56 38.42
C LEU A 450 5.90 -30.90 38.04
N ALA A 451 5.15 -30.95 36.94
CA ALA A 451 4.58 -32.20 36.42
C ALA A 451 5.68 -33.17 35.93
N ALA A 452 6.77 -32.66 35.36
CA ALA A 452 7.94 -33.47 34.98
C ALA A 452 8.68 -34.04 36.22
N GLU A 453 8.90 -33.24 37.27
CA GLU A 453 9.47 -33.74 38.53
C GLU A 453 8.60 -34.83 39.18
N VAL A 454 7.26 -34.71 39.11
CA VAL A 454 6.33 -35.74 39.58
C VAL A 454 6.45 -36.99 38.71
N ALA A 455 6.45 -36.88 37.38
CA ALA A 455 6.61 -38.03 36.48
C ALA A 455 7.97 -38.75 36.66
N GLU A 456 9.05 -38.02 36.97
CA GLU A 456 10.36 -38.61 37.27
C GLU A 456 10.40 -39.28 38.64
N ARG A 457 9.71 -38.73 39.66
CA ARG A 457 9.47 -39.42 40.93
C ARG A 457 8.64 -40.70 40.75
N ASP A 458 7.57 -40.67 39.97
CA ASP A 458 6.75 -41.84 39.67
C ASP A 458 7.55 -42.91 38.91
N LYS A 459 8.48 -42.50 38.03
CA LYS A 459 9.43 -43.39 37.37
C LYS A 459 10.42 -44.03 38.35
N HIS A 460 10.94 -43.28 39.31
CA HIS A 460 11.75 -43.84 40.41
C HIS A 460 10.95 -44.79 41.31
N ILE A 461 9.68 -44.47 41.61
CA ILE A 461 8.77 -45.38 42.34
C ILE A 461 8.56 -46.67 41.54
N SER A 462 8.35 -46.59 40.22
CA SER A 462 8.22 -47.77 39.34
C SER A 462 9.47 -48.65 39.33
N VAL A 463 10.67 -48.07 39.34
CA VAL A 463 11.94 -48.83 39.42
C VAL A 463 12.12 -49.47 40.80
N LEU A 464 11.73 -48.78 41.87
CA LEU A 464 11.69 -49.35 43.22
C LEU A 464 10.70 -50.52 43.31
N SER A 465 9.48 -50.38 42.75
CA SER A 465 8.50 -51.46 42.68
C SER A 465 8.99 -52.65 41.85
N GLN A 466 9.70 -52.43 40.73
CA GLN A 466 10.35 -53.52 39.99
C GLN A 466 11.42 -54.23 40.83
N THR A 467 12.24 -53.47 41.57
CA THR A 467 13.27 -54.02 42.46
C THR A 467 12.67 -54.82 43.62
N VAL A 468 11.50 -54.42 44.12
CA VAL A 468 10.71 -55.19 45.11
C VAL A 468 10.17 -56.46 44.47
N MET A 469 9.55 -56.39 43.29
CA MET A 469 9.05 -57.58 42.57
C MET A 469 10.15 -58.60 42.26
N GLU A 470 11.38 -58.18 41.95
CA GLU A 470 12.50 -59.11 41.75
C GLU A 470 12.96 -59.78 43.05
N ARG A 471 12.87 -59.09 44.20
CA ARG A 471 13.08 -59.70 45.52
C ARG A 471 11.97 -60.67 45.91
N ASP A 472 10.72 -60.29 45.71
CA ASP A 472 9.57 -61.17 45.99
C ASP A 472 9.64 -62.44 45.14
N LYS A 473 10.05 -62.31 43.86
CA LYS A 473 10.25 -63.45 42.96
C LYS A 473 11.43 -64.35 43.35
N GLN A 474 12.48 -63.80 43.96
CA GLN A 474 13.56 -64.61 44.57
C GLN A 474 13.06 -65.35 45.82
N ILE A 475 12.14 -64.75 46.60
CA ILE A 475 11.49 -65.39 47.75
C ILE A 475 10.55 -66.52 47.28
N GLU A 476 9.73 -66.30 46.25
CA GLU A 476 8.91 -67.35 45.61
C GLU A 476 9.77 -68.53 45.12
N THR A 477 10.90 -68.23 44.46
CA THR A 477 11.81 -69.26 43.93
C THR A 477 12.45 -70.11 45.05
N LEU A 478 12.62 -69.56 46.24
CA LEU A 478 13.08 -70.30 47.44
C LEU A 478 11.96 -71.06 48.17
N GLN A 479 10.69 -70.74 47.93
CA GLN A 479 9.54 -71.40 48.56
C GLN A 479 8.92 -72.50 47.69
N ALA A 480 9.15 -72.49 46.37
CA ALA A 480 8.56 -73.43 45.42
C ALA A 480 9.26 -74.81 45.32
N THR A 481 10.31 -75.10 46.11
CA THR A 481 11.03 -76.39 46.09
C THR A 481 10.38 -77.48 46.96
N HIS A 482 9.09 -77.34 47.30
CA HIS A 482 8.31 -78.33 48.06
C HIS A 482 6.90 -78.49 47.47
N THR A 483 6.25 -79.62 47.81
CA THR A 483 4.89 -80.01 47.35
C THR A 483 4.72 -80.20 45.83
N VAL A 484 5.44 -81.20 45.33
CA VAL A 484 4.91 -82.15 44.34
C VAL A 484 3.55 -82.75 44.83
N GLU A 485 2.78 -83.32 43.89
CA GLU A 485 1.57 -84.13 44.10
C GLU A 485 0.25 -83.44 44.54
N ARG A 486 -0.58 -83.10 43.54
CA ARG A 486 -1.97 -83.63 43.50
C ARG A 486 -2.60 -83.68 42.09
N LEU A 487 -2.51 -84.88 41.51
CA LEU A 487 -3.54 -85.63 40.78
C LEU A 487 -4.57 -84.90 39.88
N GLU A 488 -4.40 -85.12 38.57
CA GLU A 488 -5.38 -85.73 37.65
C GLU A 488 -6.70 -85.02 37.20
N ALA A 489 -7.20 -85.56 36.07
CA ALA A 489 -8.57 -85.51 35.56
C ALA A 489 -9.15 -84.16 35.07
N LEU A 490 -9.04 -83.91 33.75
CA LEU A 490 -10.08 -84.33 32.81
C LEU A 490 -9.72 -84.08 31.33
N ARG A 491 -10.11 -85.01 30.45
CA ARG A 491 -10.24 -84.78 29.00
C ARG A 491 -11.69 -84.37 28.70
N LEU A 492 -11.91 -83.52 27.69
CA LEU A 492 -12.74 -83.86 26.52
C LEU A 492 -12.97 -82.67 25.57
N SER A 493 -12.29 -82.70 24.44
CA SER A 493 -12.77 -82.10 23.18
C SER A 493 -13.71 -83.08 22.48
N ALA A 494 -14.93 -82.68 22.05
CA ALA A 494 -15.68 -83.29 20.92
C ALA A 494 -17.10 -82.71 20.65
N TRP A 495 -17.31 -81.39 20.45
CA TRP A 495 -18.57 -80.91 19.86
C TRP A 495 -18.49 -79.67 18.94
N ALA A 496 -17.46 -79.62 18.08
CA ALA A 496 -17.39 -78.63 16.98
C ALA A 496 -16.86 -79.21 15.65
N GLN A 497 -16.53 -80.49 15.59
CA GLN A 497 -15.91 -81.16 14.43
C GLN A 497 -16.92 -81.96 13.60
N LYS A 498 -18.18 -81.47 13.48
CA LYS A 498 -19.26 -82.26 12.85
C LYS A 498 -20.43 -81.47 12.23
N ILE A 499 -20.13 -80.35 11.57
CA ILE A 499 -20.96 -79.82 10.46
C ILE A 499 -20.07 -79.67 9.22
N ASP A 500 -19.57 -80.81 8.77
CA ASP A 500 -19.25 -81.03 7.35
C ASP A 500 -20.57 -81.39 6.62
N GLN A 501 -20.54 -81.52 5.29
CA GLN A 501 -21.63 -82.03 4.44
C GLN A 501 -22.86 -81.09 4.28
N HIS A 502 -22.76 -80.11 3.37
CA HIS A 502 -23.60 -80.02 2.15
C HIS A 502 -23.46 -78.66 1.41
N PRO A 503 -23.53 -78.63 0.06
CA PRO A 503 -23.65 -77.39 -0.71
C PRO A 503 -25.11 -76.98 -0.95
N PHE A 504 -25.42 -75.68 -1.17
CA PHE A 504 -26.26 -75.23 -2.30
C PHE A 504 -26.40 -73.70 -2.50
N ARG A 505 -26.17 -73.29 -3.76
CA ARG A 505 -26.73 -72.18 -4.58
C ARG A 505 -27.35 -70.91 -3.94
N HIS A 506 -26.64 -69.80 -4.22
CA HIS A 506 -27.10 -68.56 -4.85
C HIS A 506 -28.21 -67.66 -4.25
N GLY A 507 -29.14 -68.15 -3.41
CA GLY A 507 -30.17 -67.29 -2.79
C GLY A 507 -29.67 -66.53 -1.56
N THR A 508 -28.93 -67.23 -0.68
CA THR A 508 -28.60 -66.80 0.69
C THR A 508 -27.53 -65.68 0.78
N LYS A 509 -27.02 -65.19 -0.35
CA LYS A 509 -26.04 -64.09 -0.42
C LYS A 509 -26.56 -62.73 0.08
N LYS A 510 -27.88 -62.56 0.25
CA LYS A 510 -28.52 -61.24 0.51
C LYS A 510 -28.72 -60.88 1.98
N TYR A 511 -28.56 -61.82 2.94
CA TYR A 511 -28.84 -61.55 4.36
C TYR A 511 -27.58 -61.23 5.19
N LEU A 512 -26.48 -61.97 4.98
CA LEU A 512 -25.22 -61.81 5.74
C LEU A 512 -24.60 -60.40 5.63
N LEU A 513 -24.79 -59.70 4.51
CA LEU A 513 -24.29 -58.33 4.32
C LEU A 513 -24.92 -57.30 5.29
N LYS A 514 -26.10 -57.58 5.86
CA LYS A 514 -26.80 -56.66 6.78
C LYS A 514 -26.28 -56.79 8.22
N PHE A 515 -25.71 -57.95 8.58
CA PHE A 515 -25.10 -58.19 9.89
C PHE A 515 -23.74 -57.47 10.01
N ALA A 516 -22.85 -57.67 9.04
CA ALA A 516 -21.49 -57.12 9.05
C ALA A 516 -21.43 -55.57 9.18
N LYS A 517 -22.35 -54.84 8.53
CA LYS A 517 -22.45 -53.38 8.64
C LYS A 517 -22.81 -52.88 10.05
N THR A 518 -23.41 -53.72 10.89
CA THR A 518 -23.82 -53.33 12.26
C THR A 518 -22.65 -53.47 13.24
N CYS A 519 -21.86 -54.54 13.12
CA CYS A 519 -20.68 -54.77 13.96
C CYS A 519 -19.57 -53.71 13.73
N TYR A 520 -19.39 -53.25 12.48
CA TYR A 520 -18.39 -52.23 12.13
C TYR A 520 -18.61 -50.87 12.81
N ARG A 521 -19.82 -50.59 13.33
CA ARG A 521 -20.17 -49.34 14.03
C ARG A 521 -19.96 -49.38 15.57
N ARG A 522 -19.51 -50.49 16.15
CA ARG A 522 -19.41 -50.67 17.63
C ARG A 522 -18.03 -51.14 18.15
N LEU A 523 -16.98 -51.12 17.32
CA LEU A 523 -15.63 -51.49 17.76
C LEU A 523 -14.78 -50.26 18.13
N PRO A 524 -14.21 -50.17 19.36
CA PRO A 524 -13.43 -49.03 19.82
C PRO A 524 -11.96 -49.13 19.35
N ILE A 525 -11.61 -48.43 18.27
CA ILE A 525 -10.24 -48.35 17.74
C ILE A 525 -9.98 -46.91 17.27
N ASN A 526 -8.83 -46.33 17.61
CA ASN A 526 -8.58 -44.90 17.37
C ASN A 526 -8.36 -44.56 15.87
N SER A 527 -8.42 -43.25 15.58
CA SER A 527 -8.39 -42.67 14.24
C SER A 527 -7.12 -42.98 13.42
N ALA A 528 -5.96 -43.19 14.05
CA ALA A 528 -4.70 -43.43 13.34
C ALA A 528 -4.68 -44.77 12.58
N THR A 529 -5.27 -45.83 13.16
CA THR A 529 -5.42 -47.13 12.49
C THR A 529 -6.36 -47.05 11.29
N LYS A 530 -7.32 -46.12 11.33
CA LYS A 530 -8.28 -45.86 10.23
C LYS A 530 -7.63 -45.23 8.99
N PHE A 531 -6.49 -44.55 9.16
CA PHE A 531 -5.76 -43.88 8.08
C PHE A 531 -4.91 -44.84 7.24
N LYS A 532 -4.28 -45.85 7.88
CA LYS A 532 -3.28 -46.74 7.23
C LYS A 532 -3.84 -47.74 6.20
N LEU A 533 -5.16 -47.83 6.02
CA LEU A 533 -5.82 -48.84 5.17
C LEU A 533 -6.28 -48.34 3.79
N LYS A 534 -6.17 -47.05 3.46
CA LYS A 534 -6.68 -46.49 2.18
C LYS A 534 -5.60 -46.38 1.08
N ASN A 535 -4.32 -46.20 1.42
CA ASN A 535 -3.23 -45.99 0.44
C ASN A 535 -2.65 -47.27 -0.17
N ARG A 536 -3.46 -48.32 -0.33
CA ARG A 536 -3.11 -49.52 -1.09
C ARG A 536 -4.30 -49.98 -1.95
N TRP A 537 -4.40 -49.44 -3.16
CA TRP A 537 -4.23 -50.24 -4.38
C TRP A 537 -4.09 -49.35 -5.64
N THR A 538 -2.88 -49.37 -6.21
CA THR A 538 -2.56 -49.27 -7.65
C THR A 538 -3.16 -48.14 -8.50
N SER A 539 -2.37 -47.06 -8.59
CA SER A 539 -1.99 -46.43 -9.86
C SER A 539 -1.50 -47.44 -10.92
N LEU A 540 -1.69 -47.16 -12.22
CA LEU A 540 -0.82 -47.63 -13.33
C LEU A 540 -1.14 -46.95 -14.69
N LEU A 541 -0.09 -46.62 -15.48
CA LEU A 541 -0.05 -46.16 -16.90
C LEU A 541 -0.67 -44.76 -17.20
N HIS A 542 0.08 -43.65 -17.42
CA HIS A 542 1.03 -43.24 -18.51
C HIS A 542 0.33 -42.62 -19.76
N PHE A 543 0.62 -41.38 -20.23
CA PHE A 543 1.83 -40.77 -20.87
C PHE A 543 2.12 -41.31 -22.29
N TYR A 544 2.47 -40.53 -23.34
CA TYR A 544 2.80 -39.09 -23.59
C TYR A 544 2.19 -38.66 -24.98
N HIS A 545 2.36 -37.49 -25.65
CA HIS A 545 3.22 -36.27 -25.59
C HIS A 545 2.35 -35.01 -25.97
N GLY A 546 2.73 -33.80 -26.43
CA GLY A 546 3.95 -33.16 -27.00
C GLY A 546 3.95 -33.08 -28.55
N ASN A 547 4.32 -32.01 -29.29
CA ASN A 547 4.78 -30.63 -29.03
C ASN A 547 4.47 -29.70 -30.26
N GLY A 548 4.66 -28.37 -30.15
CA GLY A 548 4.62 -27.40 -31.28
C GLY A 548 5.38 -26.09 -30.97
N VAL A 549 5.92 -25.39 -31.99
CA VAL A 549 6.98 -24.35 -31.81
C VAL A 549 6.86 -23.11 -32.73
N SER A 550 7.09 -21.92 -32.15
CA SER A 550 7.47 -20.58 -32.68
C SER A 550 6.78 -19.92 -33.91
N ALA A 551 5.95 -18.90 -33.60
CA ALA A 551 6.10 -17.46 -33.92
C ALA A 551 6.87 -16.91 -35.15
N SER A 552 6.36 -15.82 -35.75
CA SER A 552 7.12 -14.54 -35.94
C SER A 552 6.30 -13.32 -36.44
N HIS A 553 6.62 -12.15 -35.86
CA HIS A 553 6.51 -10.73 -36.30
C HIS A 553 5.32 -10.12 -37.10
N LEU A 554 4.47 -9.38 -36.36
CA LEU A 554 4.34 -7.89 -36.33
C LEU A 554 4.50 -7.03 -37.61
N THR A 555 3.46 -6.26 -37.94
CA THR A 555 3.37 -4.77 -38.17
C THR A 555 1.96 -4.45 -38.72
N GLN A 556 1.38 -3.22 -38.74
CA GLN A 556 1.79 -1.84 -38.45
C GLN A 556 0.56 -1.02 -37.97
N ALA A 557 0.73 0.12 -37.29
CA ALA A 557 -0.38 0.90 -36.71
C ALA A 557 -1.15 1.83 -37.67
N LYS A 558 -2.48 1.88 -37.52
CA LYS A 558 -3.40 2.91 -38.04
C LYS A 558 -4.75 2.85 -37.29
N LYS A 559 -5.50 3.96 -37.29
CA LYS A 559 -6.82 4.16 -36.62
C LYS A 559 -7.67 2.89 -36.62
N VAL A 560 -7.76 2.19 -35.49
CA VAL A 560 -8.51 0.93 -35.38
C VAL A 560 -9.99 1.23 -35.19
N ASN A 561 -10.79 0.90 -36.20
CA ASN A 561 -12.23 0.72 -36.05
C ASN A 561 -12.46 -0.45 -35.06
N ARG A 562 -13.17 -0.22 -33.95
CA ARG A 562 -13.33 -1.18 -32.84
C ARG A 562 -14.25 -2.38 -33.15
N GLN A 563 -14.46 -2.70 -34.43
CA GLN A 563 -15.19 -3.89 -34.85
C GLN A 563 -14.25 -5.10 -34.89
N TYR A 564 -14.50 -6.07 -34.01
CA TYR A 564 -14.00 -7.43 -34.21
C TYR A 564 -14.64 -7.99 -35.49
N PRO A 565 -13.89 -8.67 -36.39
CA PRO A 565 -14.49 -9.24 -37.59
C PRO A 565 -15.58 -10.25 -37.23
N SER A 566 -16.77 -10.08 -37.79
CA SER A 566 -17.94 -10.98 -37.63
C SER A 566 -17.64 -12.43 -38.02
N ASP A 567 -16.60 -12.62 -38.84
CA ASP A 567 -16.35 -13.85 -39.58
C ASP A 567 -15.32 -14.76 -38.87
N LYS A 568 -14.78 -14.34 -37.72
CA LYS A 568 -13.94 -15.19 -36.87
C LYS A 568 -14.81 -16.26 -36.17
N PRO A 569 -14.50 -17.56 -36.26
CA PRO A 569 -15.24 -18.59 -35.56
C PRO A 569 -15.08 -18.46 -34.04
N LEU A 570 -16.16 -18.78 -33.32
CA LEU A 570 -16.24 -18.68 -31.87
C LEU A 570 -15.25 -19.62 -31.17
N PRO A 571 -14.71 -19.25 -29.99
CA PRO A 571 -13.84 -20.13 -29.22
C PRO A 571 -14.57 -21.42 -28.84
N ALA A 572 -13.95 -22.57 -29.07
CA ALA A 572 -14.53 -23.88 -28.71
C ALA A 572 -14.91 -23.97 -27.21
N ASN A 573 -14.16 -23.25 -26.36
CA ASN A 573 -14.40 -23.09 -24.93
C ASN A 573 -15.79 -22.49 -24.63
N LEU A 574 -16.19 -21.46 -25.38
CA LEU A 574 -17.48 -20.78 -25.23
C LEU A 574 -18.64 -21.72 -25.61
N THR A 575 -18.49 -22.41 -26.74
CA THR A 575 -19.44 -23.42 -27.23
C THR A 575 -19.60 -24.60 -26.26
N ALA A 576 -18.52 -25.02 -25.60
CA ALA A 576 -18.56 -26.06 -24.57
C ALA A 576 -19.25 -25.55 -23.28
N LEU A 577 -19.01 -24.31 -22.88
CA LEU A 577 -19.58 -23.70 -21.68
C LEU A 577 -21.08 -23.43 -21.80
N ILE A 578 -21.56 -23.02 -22.97
CA ILE A 578 -23.00 -22.91 -23.29
C ILE A 578 -23.73 -24.26 -23.12
N LYS A 579 -23.05 -25.36 -23.47
CA LYS A 579 -23.57 -26.73 -23.44
C LYS A 579 -23.32 -27.49 -22.13
N GLY A 580 -22.73 -26.84 -21.12
CA GLY A 580 -22.38 -27.47 -19.84
C GLY A 580 -23.10 -26.88 -18.62
N ASP A 581 -23.28 -27.71 -17.59
CA ASP A 581 -24.00 -27.34 -16.36
C ASP A 581 -23.12 -26.69 -15.29
N SER A 582 -21.78 -26.75 -15.42
CA SER A 582 -20.82 -26.51 -14.33
C SER A 582 -20.29 -25.07 -14.20
N VAL A 583 -20.93 -24.10 -14.86
CA VAL A 583 -20.43 -22.72 -15.05
C VAL A 583 -20.14 -22.00 -13.72
N HIS A 584 -20.97 -22.25 -12.70
CA HIS A 584 -20.88 -21.65 -11.35
C HIS A 584 -19.56 -21.88 -10.59
N SER A 585 -18.63 -22.71 -11.11
CA SER A 585 -17.47 -23.23 -10.36
C SER A 585 -16.08 -22.74 -10.82
N ARG A 586 -15.98 -22.07 -11.96
CA ARG A 586 -14.70 -21.78 -12.64
C ARG A 586 -14.55 -20.31 -13.07
N ARG A 587 -14.31 -19.43 -12.08
CA ARG A 587 -13.68 -18.12 -12.33
C ARG A 587 -12.22 -18.33 -12.76
N ASP A 588 -11.79 -17.63 -13.80
CA ASP A 588 -10.40 -17.59 -14.25
C ASP A 588 -9.56 -16.66 -13.37
N PHE A 589 -8.31 -17.01 -13.08
CA PHE A 589 -7.41 -16.16 -12.30
C PHE A 589 -6.55 -15.29 -13.21
N LEU A 590 -6.68 -13.97 -13.05
CA LEU A 590 -5.93 -12.95 -13.80
C LEU A 590 -4.97 -12.26 -12.83
N ILE A 591 -3.68 -12.56 -12.95
CA ILE A 591 -2.64 -12.08 -12.03
C ILE A 591 -1.94 -10.87 -12.68
N PHE A 592 -2.31 -9.67 -12.26
CA PHE A 592 -1.75 -8.40 -12.74
C PHE A 592 -0.48 -8.08 -11.95
N SER A 593 0.61 -8.72 -12.39
CA SER A 593 1.87 -8.84 -11.65
C SER A 593 2.65 -7.54 -11.54
N ILE A 594 3.45 -7.44 -10.47
CA ILE A 594 4.47 -6.42 -10.30
C ILE A 594 5.77 -6.71 -11.08
N ILE A 595 5.99 -7.97 -11.51
CA ILE A 595 7.22 -8.47 -12.19
C ILE A 595 6.92 -9.41 -13.37
N ASP A 596 7.88 -9.55 -14.29
CA ASP A 596 7.87 -10.57 -15.35
C ASP A 596 8.06 -11.98 -14.79
N TRP A 597 7.51 -12.99 -15.46
CA TRP A 597 7.63 -14.38 -15.00
C TRP A 597 9.09 -14.83 -14.93
N HIS A 598 9.88 -14.50 -15.96
CA HIS A 598 11.27 -14.94 -16.13
C HIS A 598 12.28 -14.06 -15.38
N PHE A 599 11.80 -13.14 -14.55
CA PHE A 599 12.63 -12.49 -13.54
C PHE A 599 12.90 -13.46 -12.36
N ARG A 600 13.40 -12.93 -11.24
CA ARG A 600 13.61 -13.70 -10.01
C ARG A 600 12.29 -14.33 -9.54
N ILE A 601 12.31 -15.61 -9.21
CA ILE A 601 11.15 -16.33 -8.66
C ILE A 601 10.80 -15.74 -7.29
N GLN A 602 9.56 -15.29 -7.15
CA GLN A 602 9.02 -14.65 -5.95
C GLN A 602 7.56 -15.07 -5.73
N ARG A 603 6.88 -14.47 -4.75
CA ARG A 603 5.46 -14.69 -4.44
C ARG A 603 4.54 -14.65 -5.68
N PRO A 604 4.66 -13.71 -6.64
CA PRO A 604 3.79 -13.67 -7.82
C PRO A 604 3.79 -14.96 -8.63
N GLN A 605 4.97 -15.49 -8.98
CA GLN A 605 5.06 -16.74 -9.74
C GLN A 605 4.59 -17.93 -8.91
N GLN A 606 4.93 -17.97 -7.62
CA GLN A 606 4.56 -19.08 -6.73
C GLN A 606 3.04 -19.16 -6.52
N LEU A 607 2.36 -18.07 -6.16
CA LEU A 607 0.90 -18.07 -6.02
C LEU A 607 0.21 -18.51 -7.31
N SER A 608 0.67 -18.01 -8.46
CA SER A 608 0.13 -18.39 -9.78
C SER A 608 0.32 -19.87 -10.10
N LYS A 609 1.53 -20.41 -9.84
CA LYS A 609 1.90 -21.83 -10.01
C LYS A 609 1.04 -22.75 -9.12
N TYR A 610 0.76 -22.34 -7.89
CA TYR A 610 -0.02 -23.16 -6.95
C TYR A 610 -1.53 -22.99 -7.12
N LEU A 611 -2.02 -21.84 -7.60
CA LEU A 611 -3.40 -21.68 -8.12
C LEU A 611 -3.65 -22.61 -9.30
N ALA A 612 -2.75 -22.60 -10.29
CA ALA A 612 -2.76 -23.48 -11.45
C ALA A 612 -2.88 -24.97 -11.02
N LYS A 613 -2.01 -25.42 -10.10
CA LYS A 613 -2.03 -26.78 -9.52
C LYS A 613 -3.31 -27.15 -8.77
N SER A 614 -4.11 -26.19 -8.33
CA SER A 614 -5.44 -26.43 -7.74
C SER A 614 -6.54 -26.66 -8.79
N GLY A 615 -6.18 -26.75 -10.08
CA GLY A 615 -7.10 -26.94 -11.20
C GLY A 615 -7.76 -25.63 -11.66
N LYS A 616 -7.10 -24.48 -11.45
CA LYS A 616 -7.61 -23.16 -11.83
C LYS A 616 -6.81 -22.57 -12.99
N ARG A 617 -7.48 -22.35 -14.12
CA ARG A 617 -6.90 -21.68 -15.30
C ARG A 617 -6.37 -20.31 -14.88
N THR A 618 -5.06 -20.10 -15.05
CA THR A 618 -4.34 -18.96 -14.47
C THR A 618 -3.52 -18.23 -15.51
N PHE A 619 -3.72 -16.91 -15.60
CA PHE A 619 -3.10 -16.02 -16.57
C PHE A 619 -2.29 -14.94 -15.86
N PHE A 620 -0.98 -14.95 -16.08
CA PHE A 620 -0.01 -14.06 -15.45
C PHE A 620 0.34 -12.90 -16.40
N PHE A 621 -0.16 -11.70 -16.13
CA PHE A 621 0.13 -10.51 -16.91
C PHE A 621 1.46 -9.92 -16.46
N SER A 622 2.47 -9.97 -17.34
CA SER A 622 3.79 -9.41 -17.07
C SER A 622 3.79 -7.89 -17.03
N ASN A 623 4.65 -7.31 -16.18
CA ASN A 623 4.97 -5.87 -16.20
C ASN A 623 5.81 -5.45 -17.43
N HIS A 624 6.40 -6.40 -18.16
CA HIS A 624 7.11 -6.15 -19.41
C HIS A 624 6.15 -6.22 -20.59
N PHE A 625 5.71 -5.04 -21.04
CA PHE A 625 4.97 -4.87 -22.28
C PHE A 625 5.84 -5.18 -23.51
N ILE A 626 5.19 -5.58 -24.60
CA ILE A 626 5.81 -5.61 -25.91
C ILE A 626 5.67 -4.22 -26.52
N ASP A 627 6.79 -3.60 -26.91
CA ASP A 627 6.75 -2.36 -27.69
C ASP A 627 6.22 -2.64 -29.09
N ALA A 628 4.94 -2.37 -29.27
CA ALA A 628 4.23 -2.53 -30.52
C ALA A 628 3.16 -1.45 -30.62
N THR A 629 3.08 -0.80 -31.78
CA THR A 629 2.15 0.31 -32.03
C THR A 629 0.72 -0.15 -32.33
N GLN A 630 0.50 -1.45 -32.54
CA GLN A 630 -0.83 -2.06 -32.60
C GLN A 630 -1.16 -2.77 -31.29
N PRO A 631 -2.35 -2.55 -30.70
CA PRO A 631 -2.84 -3.33 -29.57
C PRO A 631 -2.89 -4.84 -29.84
N GLY A 632 -2.92 -5.62 -28.78
CA GLY A 632 -2.89 -7.08 -28.81
C GLY A 632 -2.15 -7.64 -27.61
N TYR A 633 -1.82 -8.93 -27.67
CA TYR A 633 -1.01 -9.61 -26.67
C TYR A 633 -0.20 -10.75 -27.30
N ALA A 634 0.93 -11.08 -26.70
CA ALA A 634 1.57 -12.38 -26.85
C ALA A 634 1.23 -13.28 -25.66
N ILE A 635 1.23 -14.59 -25.89
CA ILE A 635 1.04 -15.61 -24.87
C ILE A 635 2.17 -16.63 -24.88
N GLU A 636 2.57 -17.04 -23.68
CA GLU A 636 3.47 -18.13 -23.41
C GLU A 636 2.78 -19.13 -22.48
N ARG A 637 2.82 -20.43 -22.79
CA ARG A 637 2.34 -21.46 -21.86
C ARG A 637 3.49 -21.87 -20.96
N LEU A 638 3.36 -21.56 -19.67
CA LEU A 638 4.42 -21.73 -18.68
C LEU A 638 4.48 -23.15 -18.12
N ASP A 639 3.32 -23.80 -17.98
CA ASP A 639 3.22 -25.21 -17.60
C ASP A 639 2.29 -25.98 -18.56
N SER A 640 2.70 -27.18 -18.95
CA SER A 640 1.93 -28.04 -19.85
C SER A 640 0.81 -28.79 -19.12
N VAL A 641 0.90 -28.96 -17.81
CA VAL A 641 -0.08 -29.69 -16.97
C VAL A 641 -1.10 -28.73 -16.36
N ASP A 642 -0.65 -27.65 -15.72
CA ASP A 642 -1.45 -26.92 -14.73
C ASP A 642 -2.37 -25.79 -15.30
N GLU A 643 -2.54 -25.68 -16.62
CA GLU A 643 -3.24 -24.55 -17.29
C GLU A 643 -2.71 -23.14 -16.89
N LEU A 644 -1.38 -23.00 -16.85
CA LEU A 644 -0.69 -21.75 -16.49
C LEU A 644 -0.08 -21.05 -17.72
N TYR A 645 -0.37 -19.76 -17.87
CA TYR A 645 0.05 -18.95 -19.02
C TYR A 645 0.60 -17.59 -18.59
N GLN A 646 1.64 -17.10 -19.26
CA GLN A 646 2.09 -15.70 -19.21
C GLN A 646 1.50 -14.93 -20.39
N ILE A 647 0.98 -13.73 -20.13
CA ILE A 647 0.44 -12.79 -21.11
C ILE A 647 1.32 -11.53 -21.10
N LYS A 648 1.74 -11.07 -22.28
CA LYS A 648 2.47 -9.80 -22.47
C LYS A 648 1.69 -8.91 -23.42
N LEU A 649 1.13 -7.81 -22.90
CA LEU A 649 0.28 -6.89 -23.65
C LEU A 649 1.13 -5.97 -24.55
N HIS A 650 0.58 -5.59 -25.70
CA HIS A 650 1.21 -4.67 -26.64
C HIS A 650 0.94 -3.22 -26.23
N VAL A 651 2.00 -2.44 -25.97
CA VAL A 651 1.91 -1.02 -25.60
C VAL A 651 3.06 -0.25 -26.25
N ALA A 652 2.74 0.77 -27.05
CA ALA A 652 3.73 1.61 -27.69
C ALA A 652 4.64 2.30 -26.65
N GLY A 653 5.94 2.24 -26.85
CA GLY A 653 6.96 2.76 -25.93
C GLY A 653 7.17 1.95 -24.65
N ALA A 654 6.57 0.75 -24.54
CA ALA A 654 6.74 -0.23 -23.44
C ALA A 654 6.99 0.38 -22.04
N PRO A 655 6.03 1.14 -21.49
CA PRO A 655 6.22 1.92 -20.26
C PRO A 655 6.49 1.03 -19.04
N ALA A 656 7.62 1.26 -18.36
CA ALA A 656 7.92 0.59 -17.09
C ALA A 656 6.97 1.07 -15.98
N ILE A 657 6.23 0.12 -15.39
CA ILE A 657 5.03 0.41 -14.57
C ILE A 657 5.27 1.25 -13.31
N TYR A 658 6.51 1.31 -12.81
CA TYR A 658 6.87 1.95 -11.54
C TYR A 658 6.97 3.48 -11.60
N PHE A 659 7.22 4.06 -12.78
CA PHE A 659 7.59 5.49 -12.89
C PHE A 659 6.40 6.42 -13.16
N SER A 660 5.25 5.91 -13.61
CA SER A 660 4.05 6.71 -13.84
C SER A 660 2.81 5.82 -14.02
N PRO A 661 1.59 6.30 -13.68
CA PRO A 661 0.34 5.64 -14.08
C PRO A 661 0.20 5.51 -15.62
N PRO A 662 -0.61 4.57 -16.13
CA PRO A 662 -0.84 4.44 -17.56
C PRO A 662 -1.44 5.72 -18.16
N THR A 663 -0.87 6.19 -19.28
CA THR A 663 -1.45 7.30 -20.04
C THR A 663 -2.80 6.88 -20.64
N ARG A 664 -3.64 7.86 -21.03
CA ARG A 664 -4.90 7.55 -21.76
C ARG A 664 -4.67 6.73 -23.02
N HIS A 665 -3.52 6.88 -23.68
CA HIS A 665 -3.15 6.09 -24.85
C HIS A 665 -2.75 4.67 -24.46
N HIS A 666 -1.85 4.51 -23.48
CA HIS A 666 -1.41 3.18 -23.01
C HIS A 666 -2.60 2.36 -22.48
N LEU A 667 -3.46 2.97 -21.67
CA LEU A 667 -4.66 2.32 -21.15
C LEU A 667 -5.61 1.86 -22.28
N ALA A 668 -5.83 2.68 -23.31
CA ALA A 668 -6.65 2.31 -24.46
C ALA A 668 -6.03 1.18 -25.32
N MET A 669 -4.69 1.04 -25.36
CA MET A 669 -4.03 -0.10 -26.01
C MET A 669 -4.14 -1.37 -25.16
N ILE A 670 -3.86 -1.25 -23.86
CA ILE A 670 -4.01 -2.30 -22.86
C ILE A 670 -5.44 -2.87 -22.89
N GLU A 671 -6.47 -2.02 -22.92
CA GLU A 671 -7.88 -2.41 -23.07
C GLU A 671 -8.13 -3.21 -24.35
N GLN A 672 -7.63 -2.78 -25.51
CA GLN A 672 -7.85 -3.48 -26.77
C GLN A 672 -7.12 -4.83 -26.82
N GLY A 673 -5.94 -4.94 -26.22
CA GLY A 673 -5.26 -6.23 -26.00
C GLY A 673 -6.05 -7.15 -25.06
N MET A 674 -6.64 -6.59 -24.00
CA MET A 674 -7.50 -7.32 -23.06
C MET A 674 -8.81 -7.78 -23.68
N VAL A 675 -9.48 -6.95 -24.50
CA VAL A 675 -10.68 -7.34 -25.27
C VAL A 675 -10.39 -8.56 -26.13
N GLN A 676 -9.26 -8.54 -26.86
CA GLN A 676 -8.85 -9.68 -27.68
C GLN A 676 -8.57 -10.93 -26.82
N PHE A 677 -7.84 -10.78 -25.71
CA PHE A 677 -7.54 -11.87 -24.78
C PHE A 677 -8.81 -12.50 -24.17
N LEU A 678 -9.74 -11.68 -23.68
CA LEU A 678 -11.00 -12.14 -23.10
C LEU A 678 -11.84 -12.92 -24.13
N MET A 679 -11.88 -12.45 -25.39
CA MET A 679 -12.50 -13.15 -26.50
C MET A 679 -11.81 -14.47 -26.82
N ASP A 680 -10.51 -14.46 -27.12
CA ASP A 680 -9.76 -15.64 -27.56
C ASP A 680 -9.75 -16.77 -26.49
N PHE A 681 -9.79 -16.44 -25.19
CA PHE A 681 -9.86 -17.41 -24.09
C PHE A 681 -11.28 -17.72 -23.58
N ALA A 682 -12.30 -17.00 -24.03
CA ALA A 682 -13.68 -17.04 -23.52
C ALA A 682 -13.76 -16.85 -22.00
N VAL A 683 -13.15 -15.77 -21.49
CA VAL A 683 -13.13 -15.43 -20.06
C VAL A 683 -14.44 -14.73 -19.69
N ILE A 684 -15.31 -15.45 -18.97
CA ILE A 684 -16.69 -15.01 -18.66
C ILE A 684 -16.84 -14.55 -17.20
N SER A 685 -16.02 -15.09 -16.30
CA SER A 685 -15.99 -14.72 -14.88
C SER A 685 -14.55 -14.82 -14.40
N SER A 686 -14.11 -13.87 -13.57
CA SER A 686 -12.70 -13.81 -13.18
C SER A 686 -12.46 -13.39 -11.74
N VAL A 687 -11.24 -13.68 -11.29
CA VAL A 687 -10.60 -13.12 -10.09
C VAL A 687 -9.36 -12.38 -10.56
N SER A 688 -9.39 -11.05 -10.50
CA SER A 688 -8.24 -10.19 -10.77
C SER A 688 -7.43 -10.00 -9.49
N ILE A 689 -6.28 -10.66 -9.39
CA ILE A 689 -5.30 -10.43 -8.33
C ILE A 689 -4.32 -9.36 -8.83
N VAL A 690 -4.37 -8.18 -8.23
CA VAL A 690 -3.55 -7.03 -8.57
C VAL A 690 -2.38 -6.93 -7.61
N GLN A 691 -1.18 -6.68 -8.14
CA GLN A 691 0.05 -6.55 -7.35
C GLN A 691 0.76 -5.20 -7.52
N HIS A 692 0.33 -4.35 -8.45
CA HIS A 692 0.87 -3.01 -8.62
C HIS A 692 -0.20 -2.00 -9.09
N ALA A 693 -0.15 -0.77 -8.56
CA ALA A 693 -1.17 0.26 -8.78
C ALA A 693 -1.40 0.64 -10.25
N TYR A 694 -0.36 0.53 -11.10
CA TYR A 694 -0.43 0.78 -12.55
C TYR A 694 -1.59 0.03 -13.25
N TRP A 695 -1.92 -1.18 -12.80
CA TRP A 695 -2.96 -2.01 -13.41
C TRP A 695 -4.39 -1.63 -13.01
N TYR A 696 -4.58 -0.90 -11.90
CA TYR A 696 -5.91 -0.66 -11.35
C TYR A 696 -6.88 0.10 -12.28
N PRO A 697 -6.43 1.07 -13.11
CA PRO A 697 -7.27 1.71 -14.14
C PRO A 697 -7.82 0.76 -15.21
N LEU A 698 -7.18 -0.40 -15.45
CA LEU A 698 -7.73 -1.48 -16.28
C LEU A 698 -8.69 -2.35 -15.46
N VAL A 699 -8.26 -2.81 -14.29
CA VAL A 699 -9.00 -3.81 -13.49
C VAL A 699 -10.36 -3.28 -13.01
N THR A 700 -10.49 -1.97 -12.86
CA THR A 700 -11.78 -1.29 -12.61
C THR A 700 -12.78 -1.36 -13.77
N ARG A 701 -12.35 -1.76 -14.98
CA ARG A 701 -13.16 -1.87 -16.21
C ARG A 701 -13.43 -3.30 -16.68
N LEU A 702 -12.90 -4.31 -15.98
CA LEU A 702 -13.13 -5.71 -16.33
C LEU A 702 -14.53 -6.18 -15.87
N PRO A 703 -15.37 -6.74 -16.75
CA PRO A 703 -16.69 -7.27 -16.39
C PRO A 703 -16.56 -8.54 -15.55
N ASN A 704 -17.56 -8.79 -14.70
CA ASN A 704 -17.66 -9.96 -13.82
C ASN A 704 -16.33 -10.38 -13.15
N SER A 705 -15.58 -9.40 -12.65
CA SER A 705 -14.29 -9.63 -12.00
C SER A 705 -14.38 -9.31 -10.50
N LEU A 706 -13.95 -10.27 -9.67
CA LEU A 706 -13.60 -10.01 -8.27
C LEU A 706 -12.22 -9.34 -8.24
N ARG A 707 -12.08 -8.26 -7.46
CA ARG A 707 -10.89 -7.41 -7.40
C ARG A 707 -10.18 -7.68 -6.08
N ILE A 708 -8.98 -8.26 -6.15
CA ILE A 708 -8.14 -8.57 -5.00
C ILE A 708 -6.86 -7.75 -5.12
N TYR A 709 -6.47 -7.06 -4.05
CA TYR A 709 -5.15 -6.45 -3.98
C TYR A 709 -4.22 -7.29 -3.11
N ASP A 710 -3.18 -7.88 -3.71
CA ASP A 710 -2.09 -8.59 -3.01
C ASP A 710 -0.99 -7.57 -2.67
N CYS A 711 -1.18 -6.92 -1.52
CA CYS A 711 -0.32 -5.88 -0.96
C CYS A 711 0.91 -6.54 -0.30
N MET A 712 1.98 -6.67 -1.08
CA MET A 712 3.15 -7.45 -0.69
C MET A 712 4.14 -6.71 0.21
N ASP A 713 4.27 -5.40 -0.01
CA ASP A 713 5.22 -4.50 0.65
C ASP A 713 4.58 -3.11 0.78
N HIS A 714 5.16 -2.24 1.62
CA HIS A 714 4.69 -0.87 1.79
C HIS A 714 5.28 0.03 0.68
N HIS A 715 4.56 0.21 -0.44
CA HIS A 715 5.08 0.93 -1.61
C HIS A 715 5.44 2.40 -1.31
N GLU A 716 4.68 3.11 -0.49
CA GLU A 716 4.99 4.46 0.01
C GLU A 716 6.27 4.51 0.88
N GLY A 717 6.79 3.35 1.31
CA GLY A 717 8.09 3.21 1.98
C GLY A 717 9.30 3.17 1.04
N PHE A 718 9.09 3.03 -0.27
CA PHE A 718 10.14 3.18 -1.28
C PHE A 718 10.23 4.65 -1.68
N GLY A 719 11.36 5.32 -1.36
CA GLY A 719 11.53 6.78 -1.46
C GLY A 719 11.53 7.38 -2.89
N ASN A 720 11.16 6.61 -3.90
CA ASN A 720 11.14 6.97 -5.32
C ASN A 720 9.78 6.72 -6.02
N VAL A 721 8.74 6.27 -5.29
CA VAL A 721 7.42 6.00 -5.90
C VAL A 721 6.67 7.31 -6.18
N PRO A 722 6.17 7.55 -7.41
CA PRO A 722 5.39 8.73 -7.75
C PRO A 722 4.10 8.86 -6.93
N GLU A 723 3.81 10.05 -6.44
CA GLU A 723 2.59 10.39 -5.68
C GLU A 723 1.30 9.89 -6.34
N LYS A 724 1.18 10.04 -7.67
CA LYS A 724 0.01 9.57 -8.44
C LYS A 724 -0.18 8.05 -8.47
N LEU A 725 0.88 7.26 -8.23
CA LEU A 725 0.74 5.81 -8.04
C LEU A 725 0.31 5.48 -6.60
N ILE A 726 0.75 6.26 -5.61
CA ILE A 726 0.31 6.16 -4.21
C ILE A 726 -1.18 6.55 -4.08
N GLU A 727 -1.65 7.56 -4.82
CA GLU A 727 -3.08 7.91 -4.92
C GLU A 727 -3.92 6.72 -5.44
N ILE A 728 -3.44 6.05 -6.50
CA ILE A 728 -4.11 4.91 -7.13
C ILE A 728 -4.03 3.67 -6.21
N GLU A 729 -2.94 3.45 -5.49
CA GLU A 729 -2.82 2.40 -4.47
C GLU A 729 -3.81 2.63 -3.32
N LYS A 730 -3.88 3.86 -2.77
CA LYS A 730 -4.84 4.21 -1.71
C LYS A 730 -6.29 4.11 -2.20
N LYS A 731 -6.56 4.31 -3.51
CA LYS A 731 -7.84 3.99 -4.13
C LYS A 731 -8.09 2.47 -4.21
N MET A 732 -7.12 1.71 -4.72
CA MET A 732 -7.16 0.25 -4.87
C MET A 732 -7.35 -0.49 -3.54
N LEU A 733 -6.77 0.02 -2.45
CA LEU A 733 -7.01 -0.47 -1.09
C LEU A 733 -8.49 -0.37 -0.72
N ARG A 734 -9.13 0.80 -0.91
CA ARG A 734 -10.54 1.04 -0.56
C ARG A 734 -11.56 0.32 -1.45
N GLU A 735 -11.23 0.11 -2.73
CA GLU A 735 -12.19 -0.34 -3.76
C GLU A 735 -11.97 -1.78 -4.26
N SER A 736 -11.02 -2.53 -3.67
CA SER A 736 -10.92 -3.98 -3.84
C SER A 736 -11.94 -4.72 -2.95
N ASP A 737 -12.47 -5.85 -3.40
CA ASP A 737 -13.40 -6.67 -2.61
C ASP A 737 -12.68 -7.44 -1.49
N LEU A 738 -11.39 -7.68 -1.67
CA LEU A 738 -10.47 -8.29 -0.70
C LEU A 738 -9.09 -7.62 -0.81
N VAL A 739 -8.48 -7.30 0.33
CA VAL A 739 -7.06 -6.96 0.43
C VAL A 739 -6.34 -8.12 1.11
N VAL A 740 -5.30 -8.63 0.46
CA VAL A 740 -4.39 -9.63 1.00
C VAL A 740 -3.09 -8.93 1.35
N VAL A 741 -2.57 -9.15 2.56
CA VAL A 741 -1.31 -8.57 3.03
C VAL A 741 -0.31 -9.66 3.43
N THR A 742 0.98 -9.39 3.28
CA THR A 742 2.04 -10.35 3.67
C THR A 742 2.40 -10.32 5.15
N SER A 743 2.04 -9.25 5.89
CA SER A 743 2.45 -9.04 7.28
C SER A 743 1.37 -8.41 8.16
N THR A 744 1.51 -8.59 9.48
CA THR A 744 0.68 -7.93 10.49
C THR A 744 0.87 -6.41 10.50
N TRP A 745 2.04 -5.89 10.12
CA TRP A 745 2.21 -4.44 9.96
C TRP A 745 1.34 -3.91 8.82
N LEU A 746 1.38 -4.57 7.65
CA LEU A 746 0.55 -4.21 6.50
C LEU A 746 -0.94 -4.40 6.78
N GLU A 747 -1.34 -5.37 7.61
CA GLU A 747 -2.73 -5.50 8.10
C GLU A 747 -3.16 -4.26 8.89
N ASN A 748 -2.37 -3.83 9.88
CA ASN A 748 -2.69 -2.64 10.69
C ASN A 748 -2.67 -1.34 9.86
N TYR A 749 -2.03 -1.34 8.67
CA TYR A 749 -2.11 -0.27 7.67
C TYR A 749 -3.35 -0.40 6.76
N ALA A 750 -3.56 -1.53 6.11
CA ALA A 750 -4.64 -1.77 5.14
C ALA A 750 -6.04 -1.74 5.76
N CYS A 751 -6.19 -2.20 7.01
CA CYS A 751 -7.46 -2.16 7.75
C CYS A 751 -8.00 -0.74 8.01
N ASN A 752 -7.19 0.32 7.85
CA ASN A 752 -7.69 1.72 7.87
C ASN A 752 -8.50 2.06 6.60
N TYR A 753 -8.31 1.32 5.51
CA TYR A 753 -8.91 1.58 4.20
C TYR A 753 -9.98 0.55 3.83
N ASN A 754 -9.82 -0.72 4.24
CA ASN A 754 -10.71 -1.81 3.87
C ASN A 754 -10.89 -2.82 5.01
N ARG A 755 -12.15 -3.21 5.28
CA ARG A 755 -12.48 -4.19 6.33
C ARG A 755 -12.32 -5.63 5.86
N ASN A 756 -12.38 -5.88 4.54
CA ASN A 756 -12.12 -7.19 3.95
C ASN A 756 -10.58 -7.32 3.75
N CYS A 757 -9.83 -7.37 4.85
CA CYS A 757 -8.37 -7.52 4.84
C CYS A 757 -7.97 -8.85 5.49
N THR A 758 -6.94 -9.54 4.96
CA THR A 758 -6.46 -10.82 5.50
C THR A 758 -4.95 -11.02 5.32
N VAL A 759 -4.29 -11.58 6.33
CA VAL A 759 -2.85 -11.85 6.32
C VAL A 759 -2.55 -13.21 5.68
N ILE A 760 -2.02 -13.21 4.46
CA ILE A 760 -1.52 -14.40 3.77
C ILE A 760 -0.01 -14.21 3.55
N ARG A 761 0.75 -14.62 4.56
CA ARG A 761 2.22 -14.53 4.60
C ARG A 761 2.90 -15.25 3.44
N ASN A 762 4.18 -14.99 3.24
CA ASN A 762 5.00 -15.77 2.31
C ASN A 762 5.22 -17.20 2.83
N ALA A 763 5.85 -18.03 2.01
CA ALA A 763 6.01 -19.46 2.21
C ALA A 763 7.25 -19.98 1.44
N SER A 764 7.65 -21.22 1.69
CA SER A 764 8.73 -21.91 0.97
C SER A 764 8.22 -23.11 0.16
N GLU A 765 8.97 -23.51 -0.86
CA GLU A 765 8.85 -24.84 -1.47
C GLU A 765 9.61 -25.86 -0.61
N PHE A 766 8.97 -26.37 0.45
CA PHE A 766 9.62 -27.22 1.47
C PHE A 766 10.49 -28.33 0.87
N ASP A 767 9.95 -29.12 -0.06
CA ASP A 767 10.66 -30.26 -0.67
C ASP A 767 11.89 -29.84 -1.50
N HIS A 768 11.98 -28.59 -1.94
CA HIS A 768 13.15 -28.07 -2.67
C HIS A 768 14.33 -27.77 -1.74
N PHE A 769 14.05 -27.30 -0.51
CA PHE A 769 15.06 -26.86 0.44
C PHE A 769 15.36 -27.88 1.55
N ALA A 770 14.44 -28.78 1.88
CA ALA A 770 14.55 -29.62 3.07
C ALA A 770 15.55 -30.79 2.96
N ALA A 771 15.81 -31.29 1.75
CA ALA A 771 16.79 -32.34 1.49
C ALA A 771 18.13 -31.74 1.02
N PRO A 772 19.29 -32.22 1.51
CA PRO A 772 20.58 -31.81 0.97
C PRO A 772 20.76 -32.33 -0.47
N PRO A 773 21.22 -31.49 -1.41
CA PRO A 773 21.59 -31.94 -2.75
C PRO A 773 22.82 -32.89 -2.72
N PRO A 774 23.04 -33.71 -3.78
CA PRO A 774 24.15 -34.68 -3.83
C PRO A 774 25.55 -34.07 -3.68
N GLU A 775 25.69 -32.82 -4.09
CA GLU A 775 26.84 -31.97 -3.83
C GLU A 775 26.36 -30.69 -3.13
N CYS A 776 27.13 -30.20 -2.16
CA CYS A 776 26.94 -28.89 -1.53
C CYS A 776 28.19 -28.03 -1.77
N PHE A 777 28.09 -26.73 -1.55
CA PHE A 777 29.25 -25.85 -1.54
C PHE A 777 30.23 -26.26 -0.44
N SER A 778 31.53 -26.09 -0.69
CA SER A 778 32.59 -26.27 0.30
C SER A 778 33.63 -25.16 0.18
N ASP A 779 34.02 -24.58 1.31
CA ASP A 779 35.15 -23.66 1.34
C ASP A 779 36.46 -24.42 1.14
N SER A 780 37.34 -23.93 0.26
CA SER A 780 38.59 -24.61 -0.07
C SER A 780 39.62 -24.62 1.06
N ARG A 781 39.37 -23.90 2.17
CA ARG A 781 40.16 -23.93 3.40
C ARG A 781 39.46 -24.69 4.54
N GLY A 782 38.29 -25.28 4.28
CA GLY A 782 37.51 -26.03 5.27
C GLY A 782 36.85 -25.20 6.37
N ARG A 783 36.70 -23.88 6.17
CA ARG A 783 36.13 -22.97 7.17
C ARG A 783 34.64 -23.20 7.39
N LYS A 784 34.17 -22.85 8.60
CA LYS A 784 32.75 -22.72 8.95
C LYS A 784 32.09 -21.61 8.13
N ILE A 785 30.84 -21.79 7.71
CA ILE A 785 30.18 -20.90 6.74
C ILE A 785 28.98 -20.17 7.35
N ILE A 786 29.10 -18.84 7.40
CA ILE A 786 28.02 -17.91 7.76
C ILE A 786 27.39 -17.43 6.46
N GLY A 787 26.12 -17.74 6.22
CA GLY A 787 25.47 -17.57 4.93
C GLY A 787 24.32 -16.55 4.89
N TYR A 788 24.24 -15.82 3.79
CA TYR A 788 23.03 -15.08 3.39
C TYR A 788 22.74 -15.33 1.91
N TYR A 789 21.46 -15.36 1.55
CA TYR A 789 21.08 -15.23 0.14
C TYR A 789 19.87 -14.31 -0.11
N GLY A 790 19.90 -13.64 -1.26
CA GLY A 790 18.87 -12.70 -1.72
C GLY A 790 19.46 -11.43 -2.34
N ALA A 791 18.59 -10.48 -2.69
CA ALA A 791 19.04 -9.16 -3.12
C ALA A 791 19.80 -8.44 -1.99
N ILE A 792 20.94 -7.87 -2.35
CA ILE A 792 21.78 -7.02 -1.50
C ILE A 792 21.57 -5.59 -2.00
N ALA A 793 20.88 -4.79 -1.18
CA ALA A 793 20.34 -3.47 -1.52
C ALA A 793 20.34 -2.56 -0.28
N GLU A 794 19.75 -1.37 -0.34
CA GLU A 794 19.82 -0.33 0.71
C GLU A 794 19.42 -0.81 2.12
N TRP A 795 18.47 -1.76 2.20
CA TRP A 795 17.99 -2.40 3.43
C TRP A 795 18.94 -3.45 4.02
N PHE A 796 19.98 -3.86 3.31
CA PHE A 796 20.97 -4.84 3.76
C PHE A 796 22.03 -4.15 4.65
N ASP A 797 22.27 -4.70 5.83
CA ASP A 797 23.18 -4.11 6.81
C ASP A 797 24.63 -4.57 6.58
N LEU A 798 25.34 -3.85 5.70
CA LEU A 798 26.74 -4.12 5.38
C LEU A 798 27.69 -3.88 6.57
N ASP A 799 27.31 -3.00 7.49
CA ASP A 799 28.13 -2.61 8.64
C ASP A 799 28.07 -3.68 9.73
N LEU A 800 26.89 -4.29 9.92
CA LEU A 800 26.74 -5.54 10.68
C LEU A 800 27.58 -6.67 10.07
N ILE A 801 27.58 -6.84 8.75
CA ILE A 801 28.42 -7.86 8.07
C ILE A 801 29.91 -7.61 8.31
N ARG A 802 30.38 -6.36 8.26
CA ARG A 802 31.76 -5.99 8.62
C ARG A 802 32.09 -6.36 10.07
N GLY A 803 31.19 -6.12 11.01
CA GLY A 803 31.35 -6.50 12.42
C GLY A 803 31.44 -8.02 12.62
N ILE A 804 30.58 -8.80 11.94
CA ILE A 804 30.64 -10.28 11.98
C ILE A 804 31.96 -10.78 11.37
N ALA A 805 32.43 -10.19 10.26
CA ALA A 805 33.70 -10.57 9.63
C ALA A 805 34.93 -10.33 10.53
N GLN A 806 34.89 -9.27 11.34
CA GLN A 806 35.96 -8.95 12.29
C GLN A 806 35.93 -9.83 13.54
N ALA A 807 34.73 -10.24 13.98
CA ALA A 807 34.56 -11.15 15.11
C ALA A 807 34.90 -12.62 14.77
N GLU A 808 34.63 -13.05 13.54
CA GLU A 808 34.83 -14.44 13.09
C GLU A 808 35.82 -14.53 11.90
N PRO A 809 37.11 -14.19 12.09
CA PRO A 809 38.11 -14.17 11.01
C PRO A 809 38.36 -15.55 10.37
N ASP A 810 38.22 -16.64 11.14
CA ASP A 810 38.39 -18.03 10.68
C ASP A 810 37.12 -18.62 10.03
N ALA A 811 36.00 -17.89 10.03
CA ALA A 811 34.82 -18.26 9.27
C ALA A 811 34.92 -17.83 7.79
N LEU A 812 33.98 -18.28 6.97
CA LEU A 812 33.65 -17.73 5.66
C LEU A 812 32.26 -17.09 5.74
N ILE A 813 32.14 -15.80 5.44
CA ILE A 813 30.85 -15.17 5.18
C ILE A 813 30.57 -15.29 3.68
N LEU A 814 29.56 -16.08 3.31
CA LEU A 814 29.18 -16.32 1.92
C LEU A 814 27.87 -15.59 1.60
N LEU A 815 27.96 -14.61 0.70
CA LEU A 815 26.87 -13.73 0.29
C LEU A 815 26.43 -14.08 -1.14
N VAL A 816 25.21 -14.61 -1.27
CA VAL A 816 24.72 -15.19 -2.53
C VAL A 816 23.55 -14.39 -3.08
N GLY A 817 23.75 -13.70 -4.20
CA GLY A 817 22.71 -12.91 -4.84
C GLY A 817 23.24 -11.66 -5.53
N ASN A 818 22.31 -10.88 -6.09
CA ASN A 818 22.63 -9.66 -6.81
C ASN A 818 22.88 -8.48 -5.87
N ASP A 819 24.05 -7.87 -6.01
CA ASP A 819 24.43 -6.62 -5.36
C ASP A 819 23.93 -5.42 -6.18
N THR A 820 23.31 -4.46 -5.50
CA THR A 820 22.77 -3.21 -6.07
C THR A 820 23.31 -1.96 -5.38
N ILE A 821 24.21 -2.12 -4.39
CA ILE A 821 24.79 -1.04 -3.59
C ILE A 821 26.33 -1.09 -3.57
N ALA A 822 26.93 -1.84 -4.50
CA ALA A 822 28.37 -2.11 -4.57
C ALA A 822 28.98 -2.62 -3.25
N ALA A 823 28.19 -3.36 -2.45
CA ALA A 823 28.61 -3.99 -1.22
C ALA A 823 29.85 -4.89 -1.40
N ALA A 824 29.98 -5.56 -2.55
CA ALA A 824 31.11 -6.43 -2.88
C ALA A 824 32.43 -5.66 -3.01
N GLU A 825 32.41 -4.47 -3.60
CA GLU A 825 33.59 -3.59 -3.67
C GLU A 825 33.86 -2.99 -2.28
N ALA A 826 32.81 -2.56 -1.57
CA ALA A 826 32.87 -1.91 -0.27
C ALA A 826 33.33 -2.81 0.90
N VAL A 827 33.55 -4.12 0.69
CA VAL A 827 34.21 -5.02 1.65
C VAL A 827 35.33 -5.87 1.03
N LYS A 828 35.78 -5.54 -0.19
CA LYS A 828 36.79 -6.28 -0.97
C LYS A 828 38.15 -6.46 -0.26
N THR A 829 38.45 -5.63 0.74
CA THR A 829 39.64 -5.73 1.59
C THR A 829 39.52 -6.76 2.71
N ILE A 830 38.33 -7.31 2.96
CA ILE A 830 38.01 -8.20 4.08
C ILE A 830 38.07 -9.66 3.59
N PRO A 831 39.14 -10.42 3.91
CA PRO A 831 39.49 -11.65 3.19
C PRO A 831 38.61 -12.87 3.52
N ASN A 832 37.69 -12.75 4.48
CA ASN A 832 36.72 -13.77 4.86
C ASN A 832 35.28 -13.51 4.35
N ILE A 833 35.02 -12.44 3.60
CA ILE A 833 33.75 -12.24 2.89
C ILE A 833 33.91 -12.65 1.42
N VAL A 834 32.97 -13.45 0.89
CA VAL A 834 32.91 -13.86 -0.52
C VAL A 834 31.51 -13.62 -1.07
N PHE A 835 31.44 -13.04 -2.26
CA PHE A 835 30.20 -12.87 -3.03
C PHE A 835 30.20 -13.87 -4.20
N THR A 836 29.06 -14.52 -4.46
CA THR A 836 28.90 -15.37 -5.66
C THR A 836 28.29 -14.62 -6.85
N GLY A 837 27.78 -13.41 -6.64
CA GLY A 837 26.82 -12.78 -7.54
C GLY A 837 25.47 -13.53 -7.55
N GLU A 838 24.62 -13.20 -8.53
CA GLU A 838 23.33 -13.86 -8.71
C GLU A 838 23.47 -15.31 -9.19
N VAL A 839 22.70 -16.22 -8.58
CA VAL A 839 22.67 -17.64 -8.92
C VAL A 839 21.23 -18.08 -9.24
N PRO A 840 21.03 -19.08 -10.13
CA PRO A 840 19.70 -19.62 -10.41
C PRO A 840 19.03 -20.17 -9.14
N TYR A 841 17.73 -19.91 -8.96
CA TYR A 841 16.96 -20.33 -7.78
C TYR A 841 17.15 -21.82 -7.42
N HIS A 842 17.18 -22.71 -8.42
CA HIS A 842 17.38 -24.15 -8.19
C HIS A 842 18.77 -24.53 -7.63
N ARG A 843 19.74 -23.61 -7.61
CA ARG A 843 21.07 -23.76 -6.98
C ARG A 843 21.11 -23.25 -5.54
N LEU A 844 20.07 -22.60 -5.02
CA LEU A 844 20.06 -22.11 -3.64
C LEU A 844 20.27 -23.23 -2.59
N PRO A 845 19.71 -24.46 -2.74
CA PRO A 845 20.00 -25.57 -1.81
C PRO A 845 21.47 -25.98 -1.74
N TYR A 846 22.23 -25.85 -2.84
CA TYR A 846 23.67 -26.18 -2.88
C TYR A 846 24.49 -25.28 -1.95
N TYR A 847 24.11 -24.01 -1.82
CA TYR A 847 24.72 -23.09 -0.85
C TYR A 847 24.10 -23.24 0.54
N LEU A 848 22.76 -23.37 0.63
CA LEU A 848 22.03 -23.45 1.90
C LEU A 848 22.54 -24.58 2.79
N HIS A 849 22.71 -25.77 2.24
CA HIS A 849 23.12 -26.94 3.03
C HIS A 849 24.58 -26.85 3.50
N ALA A 850 25.40 -26.02 2.86
CA ALA A 850 26.76 -25.69 3.30
C ALA A 850 26.81 -24.66 4.45
N PHE A 851 25.77 -23.85 4.67
CA PHE A 851 25.75 -22.85 5.74
C PHE A 851 25.69 -23.52 7.12
N ASP A 852 26.58 -23.14 8.03
CA ASP A 852 26.47 -23.47 9.46
C ASP A 852 25.48 -22.54 10.17
N VAL A 853 25.52 -21.24 9.84
CA VAL A 853 24.62 -20.20 10.39
C VAL A 853 24.03 -19.38 9.25
N CYS A 854 22.71 -19.20 9.23
CA CYS A 854 22.01 -18.37 8.24
C CYS A 854 21.68 -16.98 8.81
N LEU A 855 21.81 -15.92 8.00
CA LEU A 855 21.58 -14.54 8.45
C LEU A 855 20.34 -13.89 7.82
N LEU A 856 19.72 -12.96 8.56
CA LEU A 856 18.84 -11.93 8.03
C LEU A 856 19.26 -10.54 8.57
N PRO A 857 20.33 -9.94 8.00
CA PRO A 857 20.93 -8.70 8.47
C PRO A 857 20.28 -7.50 7.79
N PHE A 858 19.11 -7.10 8.26
CA PHE A 858 18.29 -6.05 7.66
C PHE A 858 18.26 -4.80 8.54
N ARG A 859 18.57 -3.63 7.95
CA ARG A 859 18.41 -2.33 8.61
C ARG A 859 16.94 -2.09 8.94
N VAL A 860 16.64 -1.50 10.10
CA VAL A 860 15.26 -1.18 10.51
C VAL A 860 14.77 0.06 9.75
N SER A 861 13.67 -0.07 9.03
CA SER A 861 13.10 0.96 8.14
C SER A 861 11.59 0.72 7.95
N PRO A 862 10.80 1.70 7.47
CA PRO A 862 9.37 1.49 7.17
C PRO A 862 9.10 0.30 6.24
N LEU A 863 10.00 0.05 5.26
CA LEU A 863 9.95 -1.10 4.38
C LEU A 863 10.18 -2.42 5.14
N THR A 864 11.28 -2.53 5.88
CA THR A 864 11.64 -3.78 6.59
C THR A 864 10.77 -4.09 7.80
N LEU A 865 10.12 -3.09 8.40
CA LEU A 865 9.06 -3.30 9.40
C LEU A 865 7.80 -3.93 8.79
N ALA A 866 7.55 -3.71 7.48
CA ALA A 866 6.46 -4.30 6.72
C ALA A 866 6.79 -5.67 6.11
N THR A 867 8.07 -6.00 5.91
CA THR A 867 8.51 -7.21 5.20
C THR A 867 8.22 -8.51 5.96
N ASN A 868 7.62 -9.49 5.27
CA ASN A 868 7.58 -10.89 5.70
C ASN A 868 8.63 -11.73 4.91
N PRO A 869 9.78 -12.09 5.51
CA PRO A 869 10.96 -12.55 4.76
C PRO A 869 10.91 -14.04 4.34
N VAL A 870 10.79 -14.28 3.03
CA VAL A 870 10.78 -15.64 2.42
C VAL A 870 11.92 -16.53 2.94
N LYS A 871 13.14 -15.98 3.00
CA LYS A 871 14.37 -16.69 3.38
C LYS A 871 14.25 -17.46 4.69
N VAL A 872 13.51 -16.94 5.67
CA VAL A 872 13.40 -17.60 6.97
C VAL A 872 12.67 -18.94 6.84
N TYR A 873 11.60 -19.01 6.03
CA TYR A 873 10.91 -20.28 5.75
C TYR A 873 11.82 -21.27 4.98
N GLU A 874 12.66 -20.76 4.07
CA GLU A 874 13.61 -21.56 3.27
C GLU A 874 14.75 -22.12 4.14
N TYR A 875 15.32 -21.30 5.05
CA TYR A 875 16.34 -21.72 6.01
C TYR A 875 15.80 -22.73 7.04
N LEU A 876 14.58 -22.50 7.54
CA LEU A 876 13.89 -23.42 8.46
C LEU A 876 13.55 -24.76 7.79
N ALA A 877 13.22 -24.77 6.49
CA ALA A 877 13.04 -26.01 5.74
C ALA A 877 14.31 -26.88 5.73
N ALA A 878 15.50 -26.27 5.62
CA ALA A 878 16.79 -26.96 5.76
C ALA A 878 17.23 -27.17 7.23
N GLY A 879 16.39 -26.85 8.22
CA GLY A 879 16.64 -27.02 9.65
C GLY A 879 17.75 -26.13 10.24
N LYS A 880 18.27 -25.17 9.46
CA LYS A 880 19.44 -24.36 9.82
C LYS A 880 19.14 -23.36 10.94
N PRO A 881 20.12 -23.01 11.79
CA PRO A 881 19.98 -21.90 12.73
C PRO A 881 19.98 -20.58 11.96
N VAL A 882 19.06 -19.69 12.32
CA VAL A 882 18.87 -18.38 11.68
C VAL A 882 19.04 -17.27 12.71
N VAL A 883 19.87 -16.27 12.39
CA VAL A 883 20.04 -15.06 13.19
C VAL A 883 19.47 -13.86 12.42
N CYS A 884 18.47 -13.21 13.01
CA CYS A 884 17.69 -12.14 12.40
C CYS A 884 17.81 -10.83 13.18
N THR A 885 17.73 -9.70 12.46
CA THR A 885 17.40 -8.42 13.10
C THR A 885 16.00 -8.50 13.69
N ASP A 886 15.77 -7.91 14.86
CA ASP A 886 14.47 -7.98 15.54
C ASP A 886 13.41 -7.09 14.87
N LEU A 887 12.78 -7.63 13.82
CA LEU A 887 11.68 -7.01 13.08
C LEU A 887 10.33 -7.65 13.47
N PRO A 888 9.19 -6.92 13.43
CA PRO A 888 7.91 -7.40 13.96
C PRO A 888 7.45 -8.76 13.45
N GLU A 889 7.62 -9.04 12.16
CA GLU A 889 7.23 -10.34 11.57
C GLU A 889 8.13 -11.51 12.02
N ILE A 890 9.35 -11.26 12.53
CA ILE A 890 10.23 -12.34 13.00
C ILE A 890 9.69 -12.96 14.30
N ALA A 891 8.89 -12.22 15.08
CA ALA A 891 8.27 -12.72 16.30
C ALA A 891 7.38 -13.97 16.08
N GLN A 892 6.84 -14.18 14.86
CA GLN A 892 6.00 -15.34 14.54
C GLN A 892 6.75 -16.69 14.63
N PHE A 893 8.08 -16.67 14.45
CA PHE A 893 8.89 -17.90 14.43
C PHE A 893 9.26 -18.37 15.86
N GLY A 894 8.98 -17.56 16.89
CA GLY A 894 9.24 -17.90 18.29
C GLY A 894 10.71 -18.31 18.53
N ASP A 895 10.87 -19.40 19.28
CA ASP A 895 12.19 -19.93 19.68
C ASP A 895 12.93 -20.69 18.53
N LEU A 896 12.34 -20.76 17.31
CA LEU A 896 12.98 -21.43 16.16
C LEU A 896 14.15 -20.64 15.56
N VAL A 897 14.15 -19.31 15.74
CA VAL A 897 15.14 -18.36 15.21
C VAL A 897 15.65 -17.44 16.31
N TYR A 898 16.87 -16.93 16.16
CA TYR A 898 17.43 -15.98 17.10
C TYR A 898 17.19 -14.55 16.63
N ARG A 899 16.69 -13.69 17.52
CA ARG A 899 16.39 -12.27 17.25
C ARG A 899 17.38 -11.37 17.98
N ALA A 900 17.88 -10.34 17.29
CA ALA A 900 18.86 -9.40 17.82
C ALA A 900 18.44 -7.95 17.55
N ALA A 901 18.39 -7.14 18.60
CA ALA A 901 17.99 -5.72 18.53
C ALA A 901 19.17 -4.75 18.34
N THR A 902 20.42 -5.22 18.46
CA THR A 902 21.66 -4.44 18.31
C THR A 902 22.74 -5.25 17.60
N HIS A 903 23.69 -4.60 16.92
CA HIS A 903 24.81 -5.27 16.24
C HIS A 903 25.60 -6.17 17.19
N ASP A 904 26.00 -5.69 18.37
CA ASP A 904 26.71 -6.48 19.38
C ASP A 904 25.96 -7.76 19.78
N SER A 905 24.63 -7.65 19.98
CA SER A 905 23.80 -8.81 20.30
C SER A 905 23.71 -9.80 19.13
N PHE A 906 23.67 -9.30 17.89
CA PHE A 906 23.62 -10.12 16.67
C PHE A 906 24.94 -10.87 16.49
N ILE A 907 26.07 -10.17 16.53
CA ILE A 907 27.43 -10.74 16.38
C ILE A 907 27.65 -11.83 17.43
N ARG A 908 27.38 -11.53 18.71
CA ARG A 908 27.52 -12.52 19.80
C ARG A 908 26.63 -13.76 19.61
N ILE A 909 25.44 -13.60 19.07
CA ILE A 909 24.56 -14.74 18.75
C ILE A 909 25.13 -15.57 17.59
N VAL A 910 25.65 -14.94 16.52
CA VAL A 910 26.32 -15.65 15.43
C VAL A 910 27.51 -16.46 15.95
N SER A 911 28.40 -15.84 16.74
CA SER A 911 29.52 -16.53 17.39
C SER A 911 29.05 -17.72 18.24
N ASN A 912 28.03 -17.53 19.08
CA ASN A 912 27.49 -18.61 19.90
C ASN A 912 26.95 -19.77 19.05
N CYS A 913 26.28 -19.50 17.91
CA CYS A 913 25.78 -20.53 17.00
C CYS A 913 26.90 -21.22 16.19
N LEU A 914 28.03 -20.54 15.96
CA LEU A 914 29.18 -21.08 15.24
C LEU A 914 30.02 -22.02 16.13
N HIS A 915 30.20 -21.62 17.39
CA HIS A 915 31.10 -22.28 18.36
C HIS A 915 30.38 -23.18 19.38
N SER A 916 29.06 -23.34 19.31
CA SER A 916 28.31 -24.24 20.20
C SER A 916 28.68 -25.71 19.96
N VAL A 917 29.60 -26.25 20.76
CA VAL A 917 30.07 -27.65 20.69
C VAL A 917 29.04 -28.62 21.30
N THR A 918 27.92 -28.77 20.60
CA THR A 918 26.98 -29.88 20.77
C THR A 918 26.68 -30.45 19.39
N ALA A 919 26.42 -31.76 19.30
CA ALA A 919 25.80 -32.32 18.11
C ALA A 919 24.51 -31.55 17.80
N VAL A 920 24.19 -31.37 16.50
CA VAL A 920 22.95 -30.70 16.08
C VAL A 920 21.79 -31.27 16.90
N ASP A 921 21.14 -30.40 17.67
CA ASP A 921 19.99 -30.82 18.45
C ASP A 921 18.90 -31.27 17.47
N ASN A 922 18.78 -32.58 17.32
CA ASN A 922 17.87 -33.21 16.37
C ASN A 922 16.42 -32.80 16.66
N THR A 923 16.09 -32.46 17.91
CA THR A 923 14.77 -31.93 18.27
C THR A 923 14.56 -30.54 17.69
N VAL A 924 15.49 -29.60 17.87
CA VAL A 924 15.37 -28.25 17.29
C VAL A 924 15.45 -28.28 15.76
N PHE A 925 16.32 -29.11 15.18
CA PHE A 925 16.38 -29.32 13.73
C PHE A 925 15.03 -29.83 13.16
N GLN A 926 14.45 -30.85 13.79
CA GLN A 926 13.15 -31.40 13.38
C GLN A 926 12.02 -30.37 13.55
N GLN A 927 11.95 -29.63 14.66
CA GLN A 927 10.96 -28.57 14.89
C GLN A 927 10.97 -27.50 13.79
N ARG A 928 12.16 -27.07 13.35
CA ARG A 928 12.30 -26.11 12.22
C ARG A 928 11.75 -26.67 10.91
N GLN A 929 12.07 -27.94 10.60
CA GLN A 929 11.55 -28.61 9.40
C GLN A 929 10.04 -28.86 9.48
N GLU A 930 9.51 -29.21 10.65
CA GLU A 930 8.08 -29.44 10.88
C GLU A 930 7.28 -28.16 10.69
N PHE A 931 7.69 -27.06 11.31
CA PHE A 931 7.10 -25.74 11.07
C PHE A 931 7.13 -25.38 9.58
N ALA A 932 8.29 -25.47 8.93
CA ALA A 932 8.43 -25.09 7.51
C ALA A 932 7.58 -25.94 6.55
N ARG A 933 7.28 -27.19 6.90
CA ARG A 933 6.40 -28.10 6.14
C ARG A 933 4.94 -27.63 6.11
N GLU A 934 4.51 -26.90 7.12
CA GLU A 934 3.18 -26.26 7.19
C GLU A 934 3.17 -24.86 6.52
N GLN A 935 4.34 -24.24 6.32
CA GLN A 935 4.47 -22.91 5.69
C GLN A 935 4.79 -22.99 4.19
N THR A 936 3.95 -23.69 3.42
CA THR A 936 4.12 -23.88 1.96
C THR A 936 3.06 -23.19 1.11
N TRP A 937 3.38 -22.92 -0.17
CA TRP A 937 2.50 -22.20 -1.10
C TRP A 937 1.16 -22.89 -1.36
N ASN A 938 1.08 -24.23 -1.26
CA ASN A 938 -0.19 -24.97 -1.25
C ASN A 938 -1.14 -24.45 -0.16
N HIS A 939 -0.66 -24.31 1.07
CA HIS A 939 -1.47 -23.81 2.19
C HIS A 939 -1.88 -22.36 1.95
N ARG A 940 -0.99 -21.50 1.44
CA ARG A 940 -1.31 -20.10 1.11
C ARG A 940 -2.40 -19.99 0.03
N VAL A 941 -2.40 -20.86 -0.97
CA VAL A 941 -3.44 -20.91 -2.01
C VAL A 941 -4.77 -21.45 -1.48
N SER A 942 -4.74 -22.39 -0.53
CA SER A 942 -5.96 -22.82 0.19
C SER A 942 -6.58 -21.63 0.95
N THR A 943 -5.81 -20.98 1.83
CA THR A 943 -6.25 -19.80 2.60
C THR A 943 -6.71 -18.65 1.70
N LEU A 944 -6.04 -18.41 0.56
CA LEU A 944 -6.46 -17.44 -0.44
C LEU A 944 -7.83 -17.82 -1.05
N THR A 945 -8.01 -19.07 -1.43
CA THR A 945 -9.27 -19.56 -2.03
C THR A 945 -10.42 -19.51 -1.02
N GLU A 946 -10.15 -19.86 0.24
CA GLU A 946 -11.09 -19.74 1.37
C GLU A 946 -11.47 -18.28 1.62
N ALA A 947 -10.50 -17.37 1.68
CA ALA A 947 -10.74 -15.93 1.83
C ALA A 947 -11.55 -15.34 0.66
N ILE A 948 -11.33 -15.81 -0.57
CA ILE A 948 -12.10 -15.42 -1.76
C ILE A 948 -13.55 -15.90 -1.66
N GLN A 949 -13.78 -17.11 -1.16
CA GLN A 949 -15.14 -17.64 -0.92
C GLN A 949 -15.85 -16.92 0.23
N ALA A 950 -15.10 -16.34 1.17
CA ALA A 950 -15.62 -15.57 2.30
C ALA A 950 -15.82 -14.06 2.01
N ILE A 951 -15.60 -13.58 0.79
CA ILE A 951 -15.78 -12.16 0.44
C ILE A 951 -17.25 -11.75 0.66
N SER A 952 -17.47 -10.82 1.58
CA SER A 952 -18.78 -10.21 1.79
C SER A 952 -19.05 -9.16 0.72
N LEU A 953 -19.92 -9.50 -0.24
CA LEU A 953 -20.45 -8.57 -1.24
C LEU A 953 -21.85 -8.06 -0.82
N PRO A 954 -22.24 -6.82 -1.21
CA PRO A 954 -23.57 -6.27 -0.91
C PRO A 954 -24.71 -7.18 -1.38
N LYS A 955 -25.84 -7.19 -0.68
CA LYS A 955 -26.99 -8.02 -1.06
C LYS A 955 -27.75 -7.41 -2.23
N ILE A 956 -28.15 -8.23 -3.21
CA ILE A 956 -28.98 -7.81 -4.34
C ILE A 956 -30.35 -8.49 -4.28
N SER A 957 -31.42 -7.71 -4.28
CA SER A 957 -32.79 -8.23 -4.41
C SER A 957 -33.28 -8.12 -5.85
N ILE A 958 -33.69 -9.23 -6.46
CA ILE A 958 -34.20 -9.27 -7.83
C ILE A 958 -35.71 -9.48 -7.80
N VAL A 959 -36.48 -8.45 -8.14
CA VAL A 959 -37.94 -8.48 -8.22
C VAL A 959 -38.35 -8.89 -9.63
N VAL A 960 -39.11 -9.99 -9.74
CA VAL A 960 -39.65 -10.51 -11.01
C VAL A 960 -41.17 -10.50 -10.94
N LEU A 961 -41.81 -9.62 -11.70
CA LEU A 961 -43.27 -9.59 -11.84
C LEU A 961 -43.71 -10.53 -12.98
N THR A 962 -44.68 -11.39 -12.72
CA THR A 962 -45.23 -12.33 -13.73
C THR A 962 -46.75 -12.33 -13.78
N TYR A 963 -47.29 -12.66 -14.96
CA TYR A 963 -48.72 -12.83 -15.24
C TYR A 963 -48.93 -13.65 -16.52
N ASN A 964 -49.62 -14.79 -16.42
CA ASN A 964 -50.20 -15.56 -17.53
C ASN A 964 -49.27 -15.80 -18.74
N ASN A 965 -48.01 -16.14 -18.47
CA ASN A 965 -46.98 -16.48 -19.46
C ASN A 965 -45.98 -17.49 -18.87
N LEU A 966 -46.45 -18.69 -18.49
CA LEU A 966 -45.63 -19.75 -17.86
C LEU A 966 -44.28 -20.01 -18.53
N GLU A 967 -44.24 -20.22 -19.85
CA GLU A 967 -43.00 -20.62 -20.54
C GLU A 967 -41.93 -19.52 -20.58
N LEU A 968 -42.33 -18.24 -20.69
CA LEU A 968 -41.40 -17.12 -20.58
C LEU A 968 -40.90 -16.98 -19.14
N THR A 969 -41.78 -17.14 -18.17
CA THR A 969 -41.44 -17.11 -16.73
C THR A 969 -40.41 -18.20 -16.39
N LYS A 970 -40.55 -19.41 -16.94
CA LYS A 970 -39.56 -20.49 -16.87
C LYS A 970 -38.23 -20.08 -17.50
N LEU A 971 -38.22 -19.54 -18.72
CA LEU A 971 -36.99 -19.12 -19.42
C LEU A 971 -36.24 -18.05 -18.62
N CYS A 972 -36.96 -17.02 -18.14
CA CYS A 972 -36.43 -15.96 -17.31
C CYS A 972 -35.80 -16.53 -16.02
N LEU A 973 -36.55 -17.27 -15.20
CA LEU A 973 -36.08 -17.76 -13.91
C LEU A 973 -34.97 -18.83 -14.05
N ASN A 974 -35.05 -19.72 -15.04
CA ASN A 974 -33.97 -20.67 -15.33
C ASN A 974 -32.69 -19.94 -15.76
N SER A 975 -32.79 -18.86 -16.55
CA SER A 975 -31.63 -18.05 -16.95
C SER A 975 -31.03 -17.27 -15.77
N LEU A 976 -31.88 -16.72 -14.90
CA LEU A 976 -31.48 -16.02 -13.67
C LEU A 976 -30.67 -16.97 -12.79
N LEU A 977 -31.23 -18.15 -12.48
CA LEU A 977 -30.59 -19.15 -11.63
C LEU A 977 -29.29 -19.69 -12.23
N ARG A 978 -29.21 -19.90 -13.55
CA ARG A 978 -28.01 -20.43 -14.24
C ARG A 978 -26.88 -19.40 -14.42
N TRP A 979 -27.20 -18.11 -14.56
CA TRP A 979 -26.21 -17.09 -14.98
C TRP A 979 -25.87 -16.05 -13.91
N SER A 980 -26.53 -16.08 -12.75
CA SER A 980 -26.22 -15.20 -11.60
C SER A 980 -25.15 -15.83 -10.70
N ASP A 981 -23.88 -15.69 -11.08
CA ASP A 981 -22.70 -16.16 -10.32
C ASP A 981 -22.29 -15.21 -9.17
N TYR A 982 -23.28 -14.51 -8.61
CA TYR A 982 -23.15 -13.54 -7.52
C TYR A 982 -23.62 -14.16 -6.20
N PRO A 983 -22.81 -14.19 -5.13
CA PRO A 983 -23.04 -15.04 -3.96
C PRO A 983 -24.13 -14.56 -2.99
N ASN A 984 -24.55 -13.29 -3.06
CA ASN A 984 -25.47 -12.68 -2.09
C ASN A 984 -26.72 -12.10 -2.79
N ILE A 985 -27.62 -12.97 -3.23
CA ILE A 985 -28.89 -12.60 -3.89
C ILE A 985 -30.13 -13.09 -3.14
N GLU A 986 -31.25 -12.42 -3.36
CA GLU A 986 -32.60 -12.98 -3.17
C GLU A 986 -33.45 -12.70 -4.41
N VAL A 987 -34.39 -13.59 -4.74
CA VAL A 987 -35.27 -13.47 -5.91
C VAL A 987 -36.71 -13.45 -5.44
N ILE A 988 -37.38 -12.30 -5.59
CA ILE A 988 -38.76 -12.09 -5.16
C ILE A 988 -39.66 -12.15 -6.39
N VAL A 989 -40.34 -13.28 -6.58
CA VAL A 989 -41.28 -13.48 -7.70
C VAL A 989 -42.67 -13.09 -7.24
N VAL A 990 -43.25 -12.08 -7.88
CA VAL A 990 -44.62 -11.62 -7.66
C VAL A 990 -45.50 -12.14 -8.79
N ASP A 991 -46.37 -13.10 -8.48
CA ASP A 991 -47.41 -13.53 -9.41
C ASP A 991 -48.64 -12.62 -9.29
N ASN A 992 -49.00 -11.97 -10.40
CA ASN A 992 -50.04 -10.95 -10.45
C ASN A 992 -51.43 -11.56 -10.73
N ALA A 993 -51.77 -12.63 -9.99
CA ALA A 993 -52.95 -13.49 -10.19
C ALA A 993 -53.00 -14.20 -11.56
N SER A 994 -51.99 -15.01 -11.86
CA SER A 994 -52.01 -15.90 -13.02
C SER A 994 -53.06 -16.99 -12.88
N THR A 995 -53.65 -17.34 -14.01
CA THR A 995 -54.68 -18.38 -14.21
C THR A 995 -54.18 -19.55 -15.07
N ASP A 996 -52.94 -19.48 -15.56
CA ASP A 996 -52.20 -20.60 -16.15
C ASP A 996 -51.43 -21.38 -15.07
N GLY A 997 -50.54 -22.31 -15.47
CA GLY A 997 -49.74 -23.11 -14.53
C GLY A 997 -48.64 -22.37 -13.76
N THR A 998 -48.54 -21.04 -13.88
CA THR A 998 -47.49 -20.24 -13.22
C THR A 998 -47.49 -20.39 -11.69
N PRO A 999 -48.61 -20.30 -10.95
CA PRO A 999 -48.59 -20.38 -9.49
C PRO A 999 -48.07 -21.73 -8.96
N ASP A 1000 -48.36 -22.84 -9.64
CA ASP A 1000 -47.90 -24.17 -9.22
C ASP A 1000 -46.42 -24.40 -9.53
N TYR A 1001 -45.95 -23.97 -10.72
CA TYR A 1001 -44.52 -23.97 -11.05
C TYR A 1001 -43.70 -23.13 -10.05
N LEU A 1002 -44.20 -21.96 -9.65
CA LEU A 1002 -43.50 -21.11 -8.70
C LEU A 1002 -43.47 -21.68 -7.27
N ARG A 1003 -44.54 -22.37 -6.84
CA ARG A 1003 -44.56 -23.12 -5.56
C ARG A 1003 -43.54 -24.26 -5.57
N GLU A 1004 -43.43 -24.98 -6.69
CA GLU A 1004 -42.41 -26.03 -6.87
C GLU A 1004 -41.00 -25.45 -6.88
N LEU A 1005 -40.78 -24.30 -7.54
CA LEU A 1005 -39.49 -23.63 -7.60
C LEU A 1005 -39.03 -23.14 -6.22
N GLN A 1006 -39.91 -22.49 -5.45
CA GLN A 1006 -39.62 -22.04 -4.08
C GLN A 1006 -39.24 -23.19 -3.14
N GLN A 1007 -39.77 -24.39 -3.36
CA GLN A 1007 -39.40 -25.58 -2.58
C GLN A 1007 -38.02 -26.16 -2.96
N LYS A 1008 -37.51 -25.86 -4.16
CA LYS A 1008 -36.21 -26.32 -4.66
C LYS A 1008 -35.10 -25.31 -4.40
N GLU A 1009 -35.40 -24.03 -4.53
CA GLU A 1009 -34.44 -22.91 -4.55
C GLU A 1009 -34.66 -21.99 -3.34
N PRO A 1010 -33.91 -22.15 -2.22
CA PRO A 1010 -34.14 -21.38 -0.99
C PRO A 1010 -33.94 -19.86 -1.10
N LEU A 1011 -33.33 -19.39 -2.20
CA LEU A 1011 -33.17 -17.97 -2.52
C LEU A 1011 -34.42 -17.34 -3.18
N VAL A 1012 -35.41 -18.15 -3.56
CA VAL A 1012 -36.65 -17.71 -4.22
C VAL A 1012 -37.77 -17.50 -3.21
N GLN A 1013 -38.25 -16.26 -3.10
CA GLN A 1013 -39.44 -15.90 -2.34
C GLN A 1013 -40.61 -15.65 -3.29
N LEU A 1014 -41.70 -16.39 -3.09
CA LEU A 1014 -42.95 -16.23 -3.85
C LEU A 1014 -43.93 -15.30 -3.13
N VAL A 1015 -44.56 -14.40 -3.88
CA VAL A 1015 -45.74 -13.63 -3.49
C VAL A 1015 -46.84 -13.90 -4.52
N LEU A 1016 -48.02 -14.30 -4.05
CA LEU A 1016 -49.20 -14.54 -4.90
C LEU A 1016 -50.24 -13.45 -4.64
N ASN A 1017 -50.58 -12.64 -5.64
CA ASN A 1017 -51.65 -11.65 -5.53
C ASN A 1017 -53.01 -12.30 -5.82
N GLU A 1018 -54.07 -11.82 -5.16
CA GLU A 1018 -55.45 -12.27 -5.40
C GLU A 1018 -56.05 -11.71 -6.71
N GLN A 1019 -55.46 -10.63 -7.25
CA GLN A 1019 -55.90 -9.95 -8.47
C GLN A 1019 -54.72 -9.30 -9.20
N ASN A 1020 -54.85 -9.08 -10.51
CA ASN A 1020 -53.84 -8.39 -11.30
C ASN A 1020 -53.84 -6.89 -10.99
N HIS A 1021 -52.77 -6.44 -10.33
CA HIS A 1021 -52.58 -5.06 -9.88
C HIS A 1021 -51.92 -4.14 -10.92
N GLY A 1022 -51.58 -4.63 -12.12
CA GLY A 1022 -50.79 -3.89 -13.10
C GLY A 1022 -49.29 -3.84 -12.77
N PHE A 1023 -48.51 -3.15 -13.59
CA PHE A 1023 -47.03 -3.21 -13.54
C PHE A 1023 -46.43 -2.48 -12.34
N ALA A 1024 -46.71 -1.18 -12.19
CA ALA A 1024 -46.15 -0.35 -11.14
C ALA A 1024 -46.46 -0.92 -9.74
N LYS A 1025 -47.73 -1.21 -9.45
CA LYS A 1025 -48.17 -1.76 -8.16
C LYS A 1025 -47.66 -3.20 -7.92
N GLY A 1026 -47.60 -4.03 -8.97
CA GLY A 1026 -47.04 -5.38 -8.89
C GLY A 1026 -45.56 -5.37 -8.49
N ASN A 1027 -44.74 -4.57 -9.18
CA ASN A 1027 -43.34 -4.39 -8.83
C ASN A 1027 -43.16 -3.75 -7.44
N ASN A 1028 -43.99 -2.76 -7.08
CA ASN A 1028 -43.97 -2.17 -5.74
C ASN A 1028 -44.26 -3.18 -4.62
N ILE A 1029 -45.01 -4.25 -4.86
CA ILE A 1029 -45.22 -5.31 -3.86
C ILE A 1029 -43.89 -6.04 -3.61
N GLY A 1030 -43.17 -6.44 -4.65
CA GLY A 1030 -41.84 -7.07 -4.51
C GLY A 1030 -40.78 -6.12 -3.95
N LEU A 1031 -40.76 -4.85 -4.39
CA LEU A 1031 -39.83 -3.83 -3.89
C LEU A 1031 -40.07 -3.47 -2.41
N ARG A 1032 -41.31 -3.58 -1.92
CA ARG A 1032 -41.64 -3.46 -0.47
C ARG A 1032 -41.20 -4.69 0.35
N THR A 1033 -40.97 -5.83 -0.29
CA THR A 1033 -40.45 -7.06 0.33
C THR A 1033 -38.92 -7.15 0.29
N ALA A 1034 -38.28 -6.46 -0.66
CA ALA A 1034 -36.84 -6.51 -0.91
C ALA A 1034 -35.98 -5.94 0.23
N THR A 1035 -34.94 -6.68 0.61
CA THR A 1035 -34.05 -6.38 1.75
C THR A 1035 -32.60 -6.02 1.38
N GLY A 1036 -32.19 -6.21 0.13
CA GLY A 1036 -30.82 -5.99 -0.34
C GLY A 1036 -30.42 -4.53 -0.54
N ASP A 1037 -29.11 -4.27 -0.51
CA ASP A 1037 -28.47 -2.96 -0.71
C ASP A 1037 -28.66 -2.41 -2.14
N PHE A 1038 -28.88 -3.31 -3.11
CA PHE A 1038 -29.23 -2.98 -4.49
C PHE A 1038 -30.50 -3.73 -4.88
N LEU A 1039 -31.37 -3.02 -5.61
CA LEU A 1039 -32.67 -3.50 -6.06
C LEU A 1039 -32.64 -3.64 -7.57
N VAL A 1040 -33.02 -4.81 -8.08
CA VAL A 1040 -33.21 -5.06 -9.50
C VAL A 1040 -34.70 -5.27 -9.78
N VAL A 1041 -35.23 -4.59 -10.79
CA VAL A 1041 -36.53 -4.92 -11.42
C VAL A 1041 -36.23 -5.64 -12.72
N LEU A 1042 -36.81 -6.83 -12.91
CA LEU A 1042 -36.58 -7.69 -14.08
C LEU A 1042 -37.92 -8.26 -14.60
N ASN A 1043 -38.19 -8.10 -15.90
CA ASN A 1043 -39.41 -8.64 -16.52
C ASN A 1043 -39.32 -10.15 -16.75
N ASN A 1044 -40.44 -10.85 -16.59
CA ASN A 1044 -40.55 -12.29 -16.86
C ASN A 1044 -40.46 -12.69 -18.34
N ASP A 1045 -40.39 -11.73 -19.28
CA ASP A 1045 -40.17 -11.96 -20.72
C ASP A 1045 -38.73 -11.65 -21.17
N THR A 1046 -37.76 -11.83 -20.26
CA THR A 1046 -36.32 -11.65 -20.48
C THR A 1046 -35.52 -12.95 -20.36
N ILE A 1047 -34.29 -12.96 -20.90
CA ILE A 1047 -33.27 -13.98 -20.64
C ILE A 1047 -31.95 -13.25 -20.32
N VAL A 1048 -31.42 -13.43 -19.11
CA VAL A 1048 -30.17 -12.78 -18.67
C VAL A 1048 -28.94 -13.57 -19.15
N THR A 1049 -27.77 -12.92 -19.19
CA THR A 1049 -26.49 -13.53 -19.60
C THR A 1049 -25.49 -13.59 -18.43
N PRO A 1050 -24.39 -14.37 -18.54
CA PRO A 1050 -23.41 -14.52 -17.46
C PRO A 1050 -22.87 -13.19 -16.90
N GLY A 1051 -22.73 -13.12 -15.57
CA GLY A 1051 -22.01 -12.02 -14.91
C GLY A 1051 -22.72 -10.67 -14.86
N TRP A 1052 -23.97 -10.60 -15.34
CA TRP A 1052 -24.75 -9.36 -15.44
C TRP A 1052 -24.81 -8.55 -14.14
N LEU A 1053 -25.13 -9.20 -13.00
CA LEU A 1053 -25.27 -8.55 -11.69
C LEU A 1053 -23.99 -7.84 -11.24
N LEU A 1054 -22.85 -8.54 -11.23
CA LEU A 1054 -21.59 -7.97 -10.74
C LEU A 1054 -21.15 -6.80 -11.62
N THR A 1055 -21.35 -6.90 -12.94
CA THR A 1055 -20.98 -5.85 -13.90
C THR A 1055 -21.88 -4.60 -13.78
N MET A 1056 -23.20 -4.77 -13.64
CA MET A 1056 -24.11 -3.63 -13.34
C MET A 1056 -23.73 -2.94 -12.02
N LEU A 1057 -23.41 -3.72 -10.98
CA LEU A 1057 -22.91 -3.21 -9.70
C LEU A 1057 -21.59 -2.45 -9.86
N ARG A 1058 -20.64 -2.92 -10.70
CA ARG A 1058 -19.37 -2.23 -10.94
C ARG A 1058 -19.55 -0.83 -11.52
N HIS A 1059 -20.52 -0.60 -12.39
CA HIS A 1059 -20.81 0.73 -12.90
C HIS A 1059 -21.33 1.68 -11.80
N LEU A 1060 -22.28 1.22 -10.98
CA LEU A 1060 -22.81 2.00 -9.86
C LEU A 1060 -21.75 2.28 -8.77
N GLN A 1061 -20.76 1.40 -8.62
CA GLN A 1061 -19.58 1.62 -7.77
C GLN A 1061 -18.57 2.59 -8.40
N ALA A 1062 -18.34 2.52 -9.71
CA ALA A 1062 -17.32 3.31 -10.42
C ALA A 1062 -17.76 4.76 -10.70
N ASP A 1063 -19.06 5.00 -10.88
CA ASP A 1063 -19.63 6.33 -11.08
C ASP A 1063 -20.80 6.59 -10.11
N PRO A 1064 -20.52 7.12 -8.90
CA PRO A 1064 -21.54 7.38 -7.87
C PRO A 1064 -22.62 8.41 -8.25
N THR A 1065 -22.52 9.05 -9.42
CA THR A 1065 -23.56 9.97 -9.92
C THR A 1065 -24.66 9.24 -10.70
N ILE A 1066 -24.48 7.96 -11.04
CA ILE A 1066 -25.52 7.13 -11.67
C ILE A 1066 -26.50 6.65 -10.59
N GLY A 1067 -27.75 7.09 -10.68
CA GLY A 1067 -28.83 6.72 -9.75
C GLY A 1067 -29.55 5.42 -10.12
N LEU A 1068 -29.52 5.03 -11.40
CA LEU A 1068 -30.12 3.82 -11.95
C LEU A 1068 -29.37 3.40 -13.21
N ILE A 1069 -29.08 2.11 -13.36
CA ILE A 1069 -28.48 1.55 -14.57
C ILE A 1069 -29.30 0.39 -15.14
N GLY A 1070 -29.57 0.41 -16.45
CA GLY A 1070 -30.15 -0.70 -17.21
C GLY A 1070 -29.11 -1.54 -17.96
N ALA A 1071 -29.57 -2.60 -18.61
CA ALA A 1071 -28.78 -3.38 -19.58
C ALA A 1071 -29.02 -2.89 -21.02
N VAL A 1072 -28.19 -3.31 -21.97
CA VAL A 1072 -28.52 -3.26 -23.41
C VAL A 1072 -29.30 -4.50 -23.84
N THR A 1073 -30.11 -4.37 -24.90
CA THR A 1073 -30.99 -5.46 -25.36
C THR A 1073 -31.22 -5.47 -26.87
N ASN A 1074 -31.65 -6.61 -27.40
CA ASN A 1074 -32.05 -6.78 -28.80
C ASN A 1074 -33.34 -6.03 -29.16
N ASN A 1075 -34.24 -5.80 -28.18
CA ASN A 1075 -35.55 -5.23 -28.48
C ASN A 1075 -36.13 -4.41 -27.33
N ILE A 1076 -36.12 -3.09 -27.50
CA ILE A 1076 -36.81 -2.11 -26.66
C ILE A 1076 -37.09 -0.84 -27.49
N GLY A 1077 -37.92 0.07 -26.98
CA GLY A 1077 -38.35 1.29 -27.68
C GLY A 1077 -37.46 2.52 -27.49
N ASN A 1078 -36.19 2.38 -27.10
CA ASN A 1078 -35.29 3.49 -26.75
C ASN A 1078 -33.82 3.21 -27.10
N GLU A 1079 -32.89 4.06 -26.64
CA GLU A 1079 -31.46 3.98 -26.88
C GLU A 1079 -30.75 2.79 -26.18
N ALA A 1080 -31.44 1.96 -25.39
CA ALA A 1080 -30.89 0.71 -24.87
C ALA A 1080 -30.95 -0.45 -25.90
N LYS A 1081 -31.64 -0.26 -27.03
CA LYS A 1081 -31.65 -1.23 -28.14
C LYS A 1081 -30.33 -1.22 -28.91
N ILE A 1082 -29.75 -2.40 -29.13
CA ILE A 1082 -28.54 -2.60 -29.96
C ILE A 1082 -28.86 -3.38 -31.24
N GLU A 1083 -27.99 -3.25 -32.25
CA GLU A 1083 -28.03 -4.10 -33.44
C GLU A 1083 -27.33 -5.43 -33.15
N ILE A 1084 -28.13 -6.49 -33.02
CA ILE A 1084 -27.68 -7.85 -32.74
C ILE A 1084 -28.65 -8.85 -33.38
N ALA A 1085 -28.14 -9.98 -33.88
CA ALA A 1085 -28.93 -10.99 -34.59
C ALA A 1085 -28.50 -12.41 -34.22
N TYR A 1086 -29.49 -13.29 -34.07
CA TYR A 1086 -29.37 -14.73 -33.76
C TYR A 1086 -30.75 -15.38 -33.94
N GLN A 1087 -30.80 -16.69 -34.16
CA GLN A 1087 -32.05 -17.46 -34.30
C GLN A 1087 -32.55 -18.05 -32.96
N GLY A 1088 -31.70 -18.18 -31.95
CA GLY A 1088 -32.08 -18.75 -30.65
C GLY A 1088 -30.99 -18.64 -29.56
N PRO A 1089 -31.24 -19.16 -28.34
CA PRO A 1089 -30.38 -18.96 -27.18
C PRO A 1089 -28.92 -19.41 -27.35
N ASP A 1090 -28.68 -20.48 -28.11
CA ASP A 1090 -27.33 -21.01 -28.39
C ASP A 1090 -26.47 -20.05 -29.24
N GLU A 1091 -27.10 -19.26 -30.11
CA GLU A 1091 -26.45 -18.21 -30.93
C GLU A 1091 -26.45 -16.85 -30.21
N MET A 1092 -27.45 -16.61 -29.34
CA MET A 1092 -27.59 -15.40 -28.54
C MET A 1092 -26.42 -15.22 -27.57
N LEU A 1093 -26.02 -16.26 -26.83
CA LEU A 1093 -24.96 -16.14 -25.82
C LEU A 1093 -23.59 -15.75 -26.43
N PRO A 1094 -23.14 -16.33 -27.56
CA PRO A 1094 -21.93 -15.87 -28.24
C PRO A 1094 -22.03 -14.47 -28.84
N ALA A 1095 -23.17 -14.11 -29.45
CA ALA A 1095 -23.38 -12.77 -29.99
C ALA A 1095 -23.35 -11.71 -28.88
N ALA A 1096 -24.01 -11.99 -27.76
CA ALA A 1096 -24.00 -11.16 -26.56
C ALA A 1096 -22.57 -11.01 -25.99
N PHE A 1097 -21.86 -12.13 -25.78
CA PHE A 1097 -20.48 -12.12 -25.29
C PHE A 1097 -19.52 -11.33 -26.20
N THR A 1098 -19.70 -11.44 -27.51
CA THR A 1098 -18.90 -10.67 -28.49
C THR A 1098 -19.19 -9.17 -28.39
N TYR A 1099 -20.47 -8.78 -28.28
CA TYR A 1099 -20.85 -7.38 -28.09
C TYR A 1099 -20.32 -6.83 -26.76
N THR A 1100 -20.58 -7.49 -25.63
CA THR A 1100 -20.21 -6.98 -24.31
C THR A 1100 -18.70 -6.92 -24.11
N THR A 1101 -17.96 -7.91 -24.61
CA THR A 1101 -16.49 -7.92 -24.53
C THR A 1101 -15.87 -6.81 -25.39
N ALA A 1102 -16.51 -6.39 -26.50
CA ALA A 1102 -16.06 -5.22 -27.25
C ALA A 1102 -16.32 -3.87 -26.52
N HIS A 1103 -17.19 -3.88 -25.51
CA HIS A 1103 -17.66 -2.68 -24.80
C HIS A 1103 -17.29 -2.62 -23.31
N ILE A 1104 -16.33 -3.43 -22.83
CA ILE A 1104 -15.94 -3.51 -21.41
C ILE A 1104 -15.76 -2.14 -20.73
N GLY A 1105 -16.38 -1.98 -19.56
CA GLY A 1105 -16.32 -0.77 -18.74
C GLY A 1105 -17.05 0.45 -19.32
N GLN A 1106 -17.79 0.31 -20.43
CA GLN A 1106 -18.51 1.41 -21.06
C GLN A 1106 -19.99 1.42 -20.63
N HIS A 1107 -20.51 2.61 -20.38
CA HIS A 1107 -21.94 2.84 -20.20
C HIS A 1107 -22.39 4.02 -21.08
N ARG A 1108 -23.67 4.03 -21.42
CA ARG A 1108 -24.34 5.11 -22.16
C ARG A 1108 -25.32 5.80 -21.23
N LEU A 1109 -25.32 7.14 -21.21
CA LEU A 1109 -26.36 7.90 -20.53
C LEU A 1109 -27.68 7.77 -21.31
N LEU A 1110 -28.79 7.57 -20.60
CA LEU A 1110 -30.13 7.49 -21.15
C LEU A 1110 -30.99 8.59 -20.54
N ARG A 1111 -31.98 9.08 -21.28
CA ARG A 1111 -33.03 9.95 -20.72
C ARG A 1111 -34.05 9.14 -19.92
N THR A 1112 -34.43 7.98 -20.43
CA THR A 1112 -35.31 7.03 -19.74
C THR A 1112 -34.76 5.62 -19.96
N ALA A 1113 -34.46 4.91 -18.85
CA ALA A 1113 -34.17 3.48 -18.90
C ALA A 1113 -35.49 2.72 -18.73
N ALA A 1114 -35.85 1.90 -19.71
CA ALA A 1114 -37.07 1.10 -19.65
C ALA A 1114 -36.92 -0.05 -18.63
N PHE A 1115 -37.95 -0.30 -17.82
CA PHE A 1115 -37.87 -1.20 -16.66
C PHE A 1115 -37.92 -2.71 -16.99
N PHE A 1116 -37.43 -3.12 -18.16
CA PHE A 1116 -37.29 -4.54 -18.53
C PHE A 1116 -36.16 -5.22 -17.74
N CYS A 1117 -35.05 -4.50 -17.52
CA CYS A 1117 -34.06 -4.79 -16.48
C CYS A 1117 -33.35 -3.50 -16.05
N VAL A 1118 -33.49 -3.14 -14.76
CA VAL A 1118 -32.80 -1.98 -14.15
C VAL A 1118 -32.31 -2.31 -12.75
N MET A 1119 -31.13 -1.81 -12.39
CA MET A 1119 -30.55 -1.88 -11.04
C MET A 1119 -30.50 -0.49 -10.41
N ILE A 1120 -30.94 -0.39 -9.16
CA ILE A 1120 -31.09 0.84 -8.37
C ILE A 1120 -30.42 0.63 -7.01
N PRO A 1121 -29.49 1.50 -6.56
CA PRO A 1121 -29.00 1.46 -5.19
C PRO A 1121 -30.14 1.76 -4.20
N ARG A 1122 -30.25 1.00 -3.10
CA ARG A 1122 -31.28 1.19 -2.06
C ARG A 1122 -31.40 2.65 -1.60
N LYS A 1123 -30.27 3.31 -1.34
CA LYS A 1123 -30.18 4.73 -0.96
C LYS A 1123 -30.86 5.69 -1.94
N VAL A 1124 -30.99 5.32 -3.22
CA VAL A 1124 -31.66 6.13 -4.26
C VAL A 1124 -33.15 5.78 -4.30
N PHE A 1125 -33.51 4.50 -4.26
CA PHE A 1125 -34.89 4.05 -4.15
C PHE A 1125 -35.61 4.65 -2.93
N GLU A 1126 -34.95 4.71 -1.77
CA GLU A 1126 -35.50 5.29 -0.54
C GLU A 1126 -35.71 6.81 -0.61
N GLN A 1127 -35.01 7.52 -1.51
CA GLN A 1127 -35.21 8.96 -1.79
C GLN A 1127 -36.23 9.22 -2.89
N VAL A 1128 -36.28 8.37 -3.93
CA VAL A 1128 -37.21 8.50 -5.07
C VAL A 1128 -38.61 7.98 -4.71
N GLY A 1129 -38.70 7.02 -3.80
CA GLY A 1129 -39.91 6.30 -3.45
C GLY A 1129 -40.29 5.23 -4.48
N LEU A 1130 -41.52 4.73 -4.39
CA LEU A 1130 -42.06 3.65 -5.21
C LEU A 1130 -42.42 4.08 -6.65
N LEU A 1131 -42.67 3.13 -7.55
CA LEU A 1131 -43.30 3.42 -8.85
C LEU A 1131 -44.69 4.03 -8.62
N ASP A 1132 -45.11 4.97 -9.47
CA ASP A 1132 -46.41 5.63 -9.31
C ASP A 1132 -47.54 4.69 -9.74
N GLU A 1133 -48.33 4.21 -8.77
CA GLU A 1133 -49.39 3.22 -9.00
C GLU A 1133 -50.54 3.76 -9.88
N ASN A 1134 -50.62 5.09 -10.12
CA ASN A 1134 -51.66 5.71 -10.96
C ASN A 1134 -51.54 5.37 -12.46
N PHE A 1135 -50.36 4.99 -12.95
CA PHE A 1135 -50.19 4.48 -14.32
C PHE A 1135 -50.84 3.09 -14.52
N GLY A 1136 -51.15 2.37 -13.44
CA GLY A 1136 -51.97 1.16 -13.46
C GLY A 1136 -51.36 0.02 -14.28
N ARG A 1137 -51.93 -0.26 -15.47
CA ARG A 1137 -51.51 -1.38 -16.34
C ARG A 1137 -50.16 -1.15 -17.04
N GLY A 1138 -49.66 0.08 -17.06
CA GLY A 1138 -48.32 0.45 -17.57
C GLY A 1138 -48.35 1.54 -18.65
N PHE A 1139 -47.16 1.85 -19.18
CA PHE A 1139 -46.78 3.08 -19.89
C PHE A 1139 -46.58 4.29 -18.97
N PHE A 1140 -45.41 4.93 -19.11
CA PHE A 1140 -44.93 6.16 -18.46
C PHE A 1140 -44.47 6.05 -16.99
N GLU A 1141 -44.56 4.88 -16.36
CA GLU A 1141 -44.10 4.67 -14.98
C GLU A 1141 -42.57 4.68 -14.83
N ASP A 1142 -41.85 4.22 -15.84
CA ASP A 1142 -40.38 4.21 -15.93
C ASP A 1142 -39.83 5.57 -16.34
N ASP A 1143 -40.48 6.24 -17.29
CA ASP A 1143 -40.31 7.65 -17.60
C ASP A 1143 -40.41 8.52 -16.32
N ASP A 1144 -41.51 8.41 -15.56
CA ASP A 1144 -41.73 9.14 -14.31
C ASP A 1144 -40.64 8.88 -13.27
N TYR A 1145 -40.21 7.62 -13.14
CA TYR A 1145 -39.17 7.24 -12.20
C TYR A 1145 -37.81 7.84 -12.59
N CYS A 1146 -37.46 7.83 -13.88
CA CYS A 1146 -36.25 8.47 -14.40
C CYS A 1146 -36.28 10.00 -14.19
N ARG A 1147 -37.44 10.65 -14.42
CA ARG A 1147 -37.59 12.09 -14.12
C ARG A 1147 -37.42 12.41 -12.62
N ARG A 1148 -37.83 11.51 -11.71
CA ARG A 1148 -37.60 11.66 -10.26
C ARG A 1148 -36.14 11.45 -9.85
N ILE A 1149 -35.41 10.54 -10.49
CA ILE A 1149 -33.96 10.37 -10.26
C ILE A 1149 -33.21 11.65 -10.66
N GLU A 1150 -33.52 12.25 -11.80
CA GLU A 1150 -32.88 13.52 -12.22
C GLU A 1150 -33.18 14.69 -11.28
N ARG A 1151 -34.35 14.74 -10.62
CA ARG A 1151 -34.62 15.73 -9.56
C ARG A 1151 -33.71 15.61 -8.34
N LEU A 1152 -33.00 14.50 -8.16
CA LEU A 1152 -31.95 14.32 -7.15
C LEU A 1152 -30.53 14.69 -7.66
N GLY A 1153 -30.41 15.21 -8.90
CA GLY A 1153 -29.13 15.49 -9.55
C GLY A 1153 -28.39 14.24 -10.04
N LEU A 1154 -29.05 13.09 -10.06
CA LEU A 1154 -28.48 11.80 -10.46
C LEU A 1154 -28.77 11.48 -11.93
N ARG A 1155 -27.84 10.76 -12.57
CA ARG A 1155 -27.91 10.34 -13.97
C ARG A 1155 -28.53 8.95 -14.13
N ILE A 1156 -29.12 8.70 -15.29
CA ILE A 1156 -29.60 7.38 -15.72
C ILE A 1156 -28.69 6.86 -16.84
N ALA A 1157 -28.40 5.56 -16.83
CA ALA A 1157 -27.52 4.93 -17.83
C ALA A 1157 -27.98 3.52 -18.24
N CYS A 1158 -27.37 2.96 -19.27
CA CYS A 1158 -27.28 1.51 -19.49
C CYS A 1158 -25.82 1.07 -19.64
N ALA A 1159 -25.48 -0.08 -19.08
CA ALA A 1159 -24.17 -0.72 -19.27
C ALA A 1159 -24.10 -1.31 -20.69
N GLU A 1160 -23.08 -0.93 -21.47
CA GLU A 1160 -22.86 -1.46 -22.82
C GLU A 1160 -22.20 -2.86 -22.78
N ASP A 1161 -21.59 -3.24 -21.65
CA ASP A 1161 -21.01 -4.57 -21.38
C ASP A 1161 -21.95 -5.52 -20.61
N VAL A 1162 -23.25 -5.19 -20.49
CA VAL A 1162 -24.28 -6.08 -19.95
C VAL A 1162 -25.44 -6.20 -20.94
N PHE A 1163 -25.58 -7.39 -21.56
CA PHE A 1163 -26.68 -7.71 -22.46
C PHE A 1163 -27.76 -8.52 -21.76
N ILE A 1164 -29.03 -8.19 -22.01
CA ILE A 1164 -30.18 -9.00 -21.58
C ILE A 1164 -31.14 -9.13 -22.76
N HIS A 1165 -31.51 -10.36 -23.11
CA HIS A 1165 -32.50 -10.59 -24.15
C HIS A 1165 -33.89 -10.18 -23.66
N HIS A 1166 -34.67 -9.55 -24.53
CA HIS A 1166 -36.06 -9.21 -24.26
C HIS A 1166 -36.94 -9.70 -25.43
N HIS A 1167 -37.93 -10.53 -25.11
CA HIS A 1167 -38.89 -11.04 -26.10
C HIS A 1167 -39.88 -9.97 -26.53
N LEU A 1168 -40.24 -9.07 -25.61
CA LEU A 1168 -41.04 -7.86 -25.77
C LEU A 1168 -42.52 -8.06 -26.15
N SER A 1169 -43.41 -7.42 -25.38
CA SER A 1169 -44.87 -7.34 -25.59
C SER A 1169 -45.66 -8.65 -25.45
N ALA A 1170 -45.12 -9.70 -24.82
CA ALA A 1170 -45.83 -10.97 -24.61
C ALA A 1170 -47.20 -10.81 -23.89
N SER A 1171 -47.31 -9.83 -22.98
CA SER A 1171 -48.57 -9.48 -22.29
C SER A 1171 -49.38 -8.39 -23.02
N PHE A 1172 -48.72 -7.40 -23.64
CA PHE A 1172 -49.42 -6.29 -24.32
C PHE A 1172 -50.00 -6.66 -25.69
N ASN A 1173 -49.52 -7.72 -26.34
CA ASN A 1173 -50.09 -8.25 -27.58
C ASN A 1173 -51.40 -9.02 -27.36
N LYS A 1174 -51.83 -9.20 -26.10
CA LYS A 1174 -53.12 -9.80 -25.71
C LYS A 1174 -54.23 -8.74 -25.50
N ILE A 1175 -53.91 -7.45 -25.66
CA ILE A 1175 -54.82 -6.30 -25.50
C ILE A 1175 -55.17 -5.75 -26.88
N HIS A 1176 -56.42 -5.35 -27.13
CA HIS A 1176 -56.80 -4.70 -28.40
C HIS A 1176 -56.09 -3.35 -28.60
N ASP A 1177 -55.64 -3.05 -29.82
CA ASP A 1177 -54.87 -1.83 -30.11
C ASP A 1177 -55.60 -0.53 -29.74
N ALA A 1178 -56.94 -0.51 -29.84
CA ALA A 1178 -57.75 0.61 -29.40
C ALA A 1178 -57.65 0.87 -27.88
N GLU A 1179 -57.68 -0.19 -27.06
CA GLU A 1179 -57.51 -0.09 -25.60
C GLU A 1179 -56.06 0.29 -25.24
N LYS A 1180 -55.09 -0.31 -25.94
CA LYS A 1180 -53.65 -0.03 -25.77
C LYS A 1180 -53.35 1.45 -26.06
N ARG A 1181 -53.92 2.01 -27.14
CA ARG A 1181 -53.80 3.43 -27.49
C ARG A 1181 -54.54 4.34 -26.50
N ALA A 1182 -55.74 3.96 -26.06
CA ALA A 1182 -56.50 4.75 -25.08
C ALA A 1182 -55.77 4.82 -23.72
N LEU A 1183 -55.15 3.72 -23.28
CA LEU A 1183 -54.29 3.69 -22.09
C LEU A 1183 -53.05 4.56 -22.27
N PHE A 1184 -52.38 4.47 -23.43
CA PHE A 1184 -51.20 5.28 -23.74
C PHE A 1184 -51.49 6.79 -23.69
N GLU A 1185 -52.51 7.28 -24.41
CA GLU A 1185 -52.82 8.72 -24.42
C GLU A 1185 -53.28 9.22 -23.03
N LYS A 1186 -54.02 8.39 -22.27
CA LYS A 1186 -54.40 8.70 -20.87
C LYS A 1186 -53.17 8.86 -19.98
N ASN A 1187 -52.27 7.87 -19.99
CA ASN A 1187 -51.10 7.86 -19.13
C ASN A 1187 -50.08 8.92 -19.55
N LYS A 1188 -49.97 9.20 -20.86
CA LYS A 1188 -49.22 10.34 -21.38
C LYS A 1188 -49.75 11.66 -20.82
N ALA A 1189 -51.06 11.92 -20.88
CA ALA A 1189 -51.64 13.14 -20.34
C ALA A 1189 -51.40 13.30 -18.83
N TYR A 1190 -51.43 12.19 -18.07
CA TYR A 1190 -51.06 12.18 -16.65
C TYR A 1190 -49.57 12.48 -16.42
N TYR A 1191 -48.66 11.86 -17.18
CA TYR A 1191 -47.23 12.17 -17.16
C TYR A 1191 -46.96 13.66 -17.51
N GLU A 1192 -47.58 14.15 -18.59
CA GLU A 1192 -47.40 15.53 -19.06
C GLU A 1192 -47.90 16.56 -18.03
N SER A 1193 -48.90 16.21 -17.21
CA SER A 1193 -49.34 17.04 -16.08
C SER A 1193 -48.32 17.16 -14.93
N LYS A 1194 -47.39 16.20 -14.81
CA LYS A 1194 -46.34 16.16 -13.76
C LYS A 1194 -44.99 16.72 -14.21
N TRP A 1195 -44.70 16.61 -15.51
CA TRP A 1195 -43.36 16.80 -16.08
C TRP A 1195 -43.28 17.75 -17.27
N GLY A 1196 -44.42 18.23 -17.79
CA GLY A 1196 -44.47 18.94 -19.07
C GLY A 1196 -44.49 17.97 -20.26
N LYS A 1197 -44.52 18.53 -21.48
CA LYS A 1197 -44.68 17.78 -22.74
C LYS A 1197 -43.72 16.59 -22.84
N TRP A 1198 -44.24 15.42 -23.16
CA TRP A 1198 -43.43 14.23 -23.41
C TRP A 1198 -42.75 14.31 -24.77
N GLU A 1199 -41.50 13.87 -24.79
CA GLU A 1199 -40.65 13.77 -25.97
C GLU A 1199 -40.46 12.27 -26.25
N PRO A 1200 -40.85 11.76 -27.44
CA PRO A 1200 -40.70 10.35 -27.76
C PRO A 1200 -39.24 9.90 -27.61
N HIS A 1201 -39.04 8.67 -27.13
CA HIS A 1201 -37.71 8.07 -27.10
C HIS A 1201 -37.15 7.95 -28.52
N GLU A 1202 -35.83 8.13 -28.64
CA GLU A 1202 -35.12 7.90 -29.89
C GLU A 1202 -34.44 6.53 -29.89
N TYR A 1203 -34.15 6.01 -31.08
CA TYR A 1203 -33.22 4.90 -31.24
C TYR A 1203 -31.79 5.44 -31.37
N ARG A 1204 -30.80 4.59 -31.07
CA ARG A 1204 -29.40 4.88 -31.40
C ARG A 1204 -29.29 5.26 -32.87
N HIS A 1205 -28.76 6.45 -33.15
CA HIS A 1205 -28.36 6.81 -34.50
C HIS A 1205 -27.26 5.85 -34.99
N LYS A 1206 -27.25 5.55 -36.29
CA LYS A 1206 -26.25 4.70 -36.96
C LYS A 1206 -25.00 5.51 -37.33
#